data_AF-A0A1Y5ZCL2-F1
#
_entry.id   AF-A0A1Y5ZCL2-F1
#
_cell.length_a   1.000
_cell.length_b   1.000
_cell.length_c   1.000
_cell.angle_alpha   90.00
_cell.angle_beta   90.00
_cell.angle_gamma   90.00
#
_symmetry.space_group_name_H-M   'P 1'
#
loop_
_entity.id
_entity.type
_entity.pdbx_description
1 polymer ?
#
loop_
_entity_poly.entity_id
_entity_poly.type
_entity_poly.pdbx_seq_one_letter_code
_entity_poly.pdbx_strand_id
1 'polypeptide(L)'
;MNRYLKIVVAMFLMIFTFVSTLQPLAVQAATQLADGEYSIGFKVLKDASDEVSMMNEYSVSPGTLKVKDGKKKVSFTLKNSSWITKFETDKAGQLVETNVISEDKEKDTRVVEFDVEDVEKILKAKVKVDIDFLNYHHEYDVRIAFDQNSITPIHVEKPDEKEDPANKPDPKETTDPGQKPDQKPDPDQQPNSNTIADGEYSIPFKVLKDKTDEESRMNTYMVNPGVLKVENGKKKAFVTLKSSSLIKNFQTEKNGAFIDAKVVSEVKEKDTRVVEFEVDDVSKKLNAKVFIEMASRNYKQTHEVQLSFDQEKLEPIKNEEKQPDEDKKPEVEKPDGNKNPDADTIKDGEYSIDFKALKDQTEEISMMNTYTKSPGVLKVKNGKKYVSFTLTNSAWITKFEFEKNGSFIDASVLSEDKKADTRVVEVEVNDLSKKLNAKVKVDIDSMNYHHFYNIQFAFDKDSIQPVENQGGNNNQGGNNNEGGNENQGGNNNEGGNENQGGNNNEGGNENQGGNNNQGNNTTIDPKALKDGEYSIGFKVLKDQTEEISIMNTYTKSPGVLKVKDGKKYVSFTLTNSAWITKFEYEKNGSFVDAKALSENKEKNTKVVEIEVDDLSKKLNAKVKVDIDAMNYHHFYDVQFVFDQNSIKVSGNEDGNNNQGGNDNQGGNDSQGGNDNQGGNNSQGGNENQGGNNNQEGDNKPKVIVDPKNLVDGQYDIPFKVLKDKTNELSKMHDYTVHPAKLIVKDGKKYIEMTLKNSAWITKFQTENNGLFADAKIVSEDKNANTRVVQFEVSDLFAKLNAKVKVDINEMNYHHFYDVQIQFDTNNIGALGTIKEDPKKDPKNDPKNPVTTPKVDNVKTVGTPDFNRNADGKKKSEATNNDAKKEKNSKTADTAQLGLYMVLLLGSLALLVRKYRAGRL
;
A
#
# COMPACT_ATOMS: atom_id res chain seq x y z
N MET A 1 -21.94 -103.32 -8.86
CA MET A 1 -21.85 -102.02 -9.56
C MET A 1 -20.81 -102.10 -10.67
N ASN A 2 -21.19 -101.78 -11.91
CA ASN A 2 -20.34 -101.99 -13.10
C ASN A 2 -19.14 -101.04 -13.17
N ARG A 3 -18.11 -101.40 -13.95
CA ARG A 3 -16.90 -100.58 -14.17
C ARG A 3 -17.21 -99.16 -14.67
N TYR A 4 -18.27 -98.98 -15.45
CA TYR A 4 -18.79 -97.66 -15.84
C TYR A 4 -19.17 -96.77 -14.65
N LEU A 5 -19.73 -97.33 -13.56
CA LEU A 5 -20.13 -96.55 -12.40
C LEU A 5 -18.92 -96.02 -11.60
N LYS A 6 -17.80 -96.76 -11.58
CA LYS A 6 -16.56 -96.28 -10.95
C LYS A 6 -15.91 -95.12 -11.72
N ILE A 7 -16.04 -95.11 -13.05
CA ILE A 7 -15.53 -94.03 -13.91
C ILE A 7 -16.41 -92.77 -13.75
N VAL A 8 -17.74 -92.92 -13.72
CA VAL A 8 -18.67 -91.80 -13.49
C VAL A 8 -18.47 -91.17 -12.09
N VAL A 9 -18.28 -91.98 -11.04
CA VAL A 9 -18.00 -91.47 -9.68
C VAL A 9 -16.64 -90.77 -9.59
N ALA A 10 -15.61 -91.25 -10.30
CA ALA A 10 -14.30 -90.60 -10.34
C ALA A 10 -14.32 -89.24 -11.09
N MET A 11 -15.08 -89.14 -12.20
CA MET A 11 -15.26 -87.87 -12.91
C MET A 11 -16.06 -86.84 -12.08
N PHE A 12 -17.06 -87.27 -11.30
CA PHE A 12 -17.79 -86.37 -10.40
C PHE A 12 -16.93 -85.84 -9.24
N LEU A 13 -15.89 -86.57 -8.81
CA LEU A 13 -15.02 -86.16 -7.71
C LEU A 13 -13.89 -85.20 -8.13
N MET A 14 -13.42 -85.23 -9.38
CA MET A 14 -12.45 -84.23 -9.88
C MET A 14 -13.09 -82.88 -10.26
N ILE A 15 -14.39 -82.86 -10.58
CA ILE A 15 -15.13 -81.60 -10.84
C ILE A 15 -15.46 -80.89 -9.52
N PHE A 16 -15.49 -81.60 -8.39
CA PHE A 16 -15.74 -81.03 -7.05
C PHE A 16 -14.51 -80.49 -6.32
N THR A 17 -13.30 -80.59 -6.91
CA THR A 17 -12.07 -80.00 -6.35
C THR A 17 -11.59 -78.74 -7.09
N PHE A 18 -12.45 -78.14 -7.93
CA PHE A 18 -12.15 -76.87 -8.62
C PHE A 18 -13.28 -75.82 -8.52
N VAL A 19 -14.15 -75.93 -7.51
CA VAL A 19 -15.16 -74.92 -7.17
C VAL A 19 -15.10 -74.60 -5.66
N SER A 20 -13.98 -74.04 -5.23
CA SER A 20 -13.78 -73.55 -3.84
C SER A 20 -13.17 -72.15 -3.75
N THR A 21 -13.00 -71.44 -4.88
CA THR A 21 -12.50 -70.05 -4.92
C THR A 21 -13.25 -69.16 -5.91
N LEU A 22 -14.55 -69.41 -6.10
CA LEU A 22 -15.46 -68.41 -6.67
C LEU A 22 -16.39 -67.94 -5.56
N GLN A 23 -15.92 -66.94 -4.82
CA GLN A 23 -16.86 -65.99 -4.22
C GLN A 23 -17.78 -65.51 -5.35
N PRO A 24 -19.09 -65.36 -5.14
CA PRO A 24 -19.86 -64.54 -6.06
C PRO A 24 -19.17 -63.17 -6.11
N LEU A 25 -18.96 -62.64 -7.32
CA LEU A 25 -18.74 -61.22 -7.49
C LEU A 25 -20.00 -60.53 -6.98
N ALA A 26 -19.99 -60.21 -5.68
CA ALA A 26 -20.93 -59.29 -5.11
C ALA A 26 -20.76 -58.01 -5.92
N VAL A 27 -21.83 -57.66 -6.65
CA VAL A 27 -22.06 -56.31 -7.13
C VAL A 27 -21.62 -55.38 -6.01
N GLN A 28 -20.62 -54.55 -6.28
CA GLN A 28 -19.93 -53.77 -5.26
C GLN A 28 -20.93 -52.73 -4.73
N ALA A 29 -21.66 -53.13 -3.69
CA ALA A 29 -22.66 -52.28 -3.07
C ALA A 29 -21.93 -51.05 -2.54
N ALA A 30 -22.42 -49.87 -2.93
CA ALA A 30 -21.90 -48.60 -2.43
C ALA A 30 -21.79 -48.70 -0.91
N THR A 31 -20.57 -48.53 -0.39
CA THR A 31 -20.28 -48.62 1.04
C THR A 31 -21.05 -47.54 1.77
N GLN A 32 -22.21 -47.90 2.32
CA GLN A 32 -23.01 -47.00 3.13
C GLN A 32 -22.16 -46.57 4.34
N LEU A 33 -21.96 -45.26 4.46
CA LEU A 33 -21.44 -44.67 5.69
C LEU A 33 -22.35 -45.07 6.85
N ALA A 34 -21.74 -45.49 7.96
CA ALA A 34 -22.47 -45.76 9.19
C ALA A 34 -23.05 -44.46 9.77
N ASP A 35 -23.99 -44.59 10.70
CA ASP A 35 -24.49 -43.44 11.45
C ASP A 35 -23.37 -42.82 12.31
N GLY A 36 -23.18 -41.52 12.19
CA GLY A 36 -22.08 -40.80 12.82
C GLY A 36 -21.87 -39.39 12.27
N GLU A 37 -20.91 -38.66 12.85
CA GLU A 37 -20.44 -37.37 12.34
C GLU A 37 -19.05 -37.53 11.72
N TYR A 38 -18.86 -36.93 10.57
CA TYR A 38 -17.66 -37.03 9.74
C TYR A 38 -17.23 -35.64 9.28
N SER A 39 -15.93 -35.43 9.11
CA SER A 39 -15.40 -34.30 8.35
C SER A 39 -15.52 -34.63 6.86
N ILE A 40 -15.92 -33.66 6.02
CA ILE A 40 -15.96 -33.80 4.56
C ILE A 40 -15.41 -32.53 3.88
N GLY A 41 -14.36 -32.70 3.09
CA GLY A 41 -13.85 -31.68 2.19
C GLY A 41 -14.82 -31.41 1.04
N PHE A 42 -14.91 -30.15 0.64
CA PHE A 42 -15.67 -29.72 -0.54
C PHE A 42 -15.00 -28.54 -1.23
N LYS A 43 -15.43 -28.27 -2.47
CA LYS A 43 -15.14 -27.06 -3.23
C LYS A 43 -16.44 -26.46 -3.77
N VAL A 44 -16.50 -25.12 -3.84
CA VAL A 44 -17.57 -24.41 -4.54
C VAL A 44 -17.11 -24.06 -5.95
N LEU A 45 -17.86 -24.49 -6.95
CA LEU A 45 -17.59 -24.36 -8.39
C LEU A 45 -18.56 -23.36 -9.05
N LYS A 46 -18.20 -22.86 -10.22
CA LYS A 46 -19.08 -22.01 -11.05
C LYS A 46 -20.27 -22.82 -11.59
N ASP A 47 -21.36 -22.14 -11.93
CA ASP A 47 -22.55 -22.79 -12.50
C ASP A 47 -22.23 -23.60 -13.76
N ALA A 48 -21.71 -22.94 -14.80
CA ALA A 48 -21.52 -23.56 -16.12
C ALA A 48 -20.17 -24.29 -16.34
N SER A 49 -19.24 -24.25 -15.38
CA SER A 49 -17.91 -24.89 -15.52
C SER A 49 -17.35 -25.38 -14.19
N ASP A 50 -16.54 -26.44 -14.22
CA ASP A 50 -15.91 -27.05 -13.02
C ASP A 50 -14.71 -26.25 -12.47
N GLU A 51 -14.59 -24.98 -12.87
CA GLU A 51 -13.68 -24.02 -12.25
C GLU A 51 -14.19 -23.61 -10.87
N VAL A 52 -13.26 -23.32 -9.96
CA VAL A 52 -13.58 -22.82 -8.61
C VAL A 52 -14.32 -21.48 -8.70
N SER A 53 -15.42 -21.36 -7.97
CA SER A 53 -16.19 -20.12 -7.82
C SER A 53 -15.56 -19.22 -6.76
N MET A 54 -15.74 -17.90 -6.90
CA MET A 54 -15.34 -16.94 -5.86
C MET A 54 -16.02 -17.23 -4.51
N MET A 55 -17.22 -17.86 -4.53
CA MET A 55 -17.94 -18.31 -3.35
C MET A 55 -17.15 -19.34 -2.50
N ASN A 56 -16.14 -19.98 -3.07
CA ASN A 56 -15.26 -20.90 -2.35
C ASN A 56 -14.44 -20.19 -1.25
N GLU A 57 -14.00 -18.94 -1.47
CA GLU A 57 -13.22 -18.19 -0.47
C GLU A 57 -14.05 -17.81 0.77
N TYR A 58 -15.35 -17.65 0.57
CA TYR A 58 -16.35 -17.37 1.60
C TYR A 58 -16.88 -18.63 2.29
N SER A 59 -16.41 -19.83 1.92
CA SER A 59 -16.87 -21.11 2.47
C SER A 59 -15.71 -21.85 3.15
N VAL A 60 -15.85 -22.24 4.41
CA VAL A 60 -14.82 -22.97 5.16
C VAL A 60 -14.95 -24.47 4.91
N SER A 61 -13.89 -25.06 4.36
CA SER A 61 -13.74 -26.49 4.08
C SER A 61 -12.60 -27.05 4.94
N PRO A 62 -12.72 -28.25 5.53
CA PRO A 62 -13.84 -29.18 5.41
C PRO A 62 -15.08 -28.75 6.20
N GLY A 63 -16.24 -29.22 5.76
CA GLY A 63 -17.50 -29.16 6.50
C GLY A 63 -17.72 -30.41 7.36
N THR A 64 -18.85 -30.45 8.07
CA THR A 64 -19.31 -31.63 8.82
C THR A 64 -20.42 -32.34 8.05
N LEU A 65 -20.22 -33.63 7.77
CA LEU A 65 -21.22 -34.57 7.27
C LEU A 65 -21.81 -35.36 8.45
N LYS A 66 -23.11 -35.21 8.69
CA LYS A 66 -23.86 -36.04 9.65
C LYS A 66 -24.63 -37.10 8.89
N VAL A 67 -24.41 -38.37 9.23
CA VAL A 67 -25.14 -39.52 8.68
C VAL A 67 -26.03 -40.07 9.79
N LYS A 68 -27.34 -40.18 9.54
CA LYS A 68 -28.29 -40.78 10.47
C LYS A 68 -29.44 -41.47 9.75
N ASP A 69 -29.71 -42.72 10.07
CA ASP A 69 -30.70 -43.57 9.41
C ASP A 69 -30.54 -43.54 7.86
N GLY A 70 -29.29 -43.50 7.39
CA GLY A 70 -28.92 -43.35 5.97
C GLY A 70 -29.15 -41.96 5.34
N LYS A 71 -29.73 -41.01 6.07
CA LYS A 71 -29.89 -39.61 5.62
C LYS A 71 -28.60 -38.84 5.88
N LYS A 72 -28.20 -38.01 4.93
CA LYS A 72 -26.99 -37.19 5.02
C LYS A 72 -27.36 -35.72 5.15
N LYS A 73 -26.71 -35.03 6.09
CA LYS A 73 -26.72 -33.57 6.20
C LYS A 73 -25.30 -33.06 6.14
N VAL A 74 -25.08 -31.97 5.43
CA VAL A 74 -23.79 -31.28 5.43
C VAL A 74 -23.96 -29.91 6.07
N SER A 75 -22.99 -29.52 6.89
CA SER A 75 -22.86 -28.16 7.39
C SER A 75 -21.46 -27.60 7.23
N PHE A 76 -21.34 -26.30 7.00
CA PHE A 76 -20.06 -25.61 6.93
C PHE A 76 -20.20 -24.12 7.29
N THR A 77 -19.07 -23.46 7.55
CA THR A 77 -19.07 -22.04 7.92
C THR A 77 -18.99 -21.15 6.68
N LEU A 78 -19.91 -20.20 6.56
CA LEU A 78 -19.83 -19.06 5.66
C LEU A 78 -19.15 -17.87 6.35
N LYS A 79 -18.23 -17.21 5.65
CA LYS A 79 -17.60 -15.95 6.04
C LYS A 79 -18.32 -14.76 5.40
N ASN A 80 -18.16 -13.57 5.97
CA ASN A 80 -18.85 -12.35 5.54
C ASN A 80 -20.38 -12.56 5.54
N SER A 81 -20.89 -13.12 6.64
CA SER A 81 -22.30 -13.49 6.81
C SER A 81 -23.24 -12.32 6.49
N SER A 82 -22.86 -11.10 6.88
CA SER A 82 -23.58 -9.85 6.65
C SER A 82 -23.76 -9.48 5.18
N TRP A 83 -22.87 -9.94 4.29
CA TRP A 83 -22.97 -9.71 2.84
C TRP A 83 -23.79 -10.81 2.16
N ILE A 84 -23.68 -12.05 2.64
CA ILE A 84 -24.37 -13.20 2.06
C ILE A 84 -25.77 -13.27 2.67
N THR A 85 -26.71 -12.49 2.14
CA THR A 85 -28.07 -12.37 2.69
C THR A 85 -28.93 -13.63 2.46
N LYS A 86 -28.61 -14.44 1.46
CA LYS A 86 -29.30 -15.71 1.20
C LYS A 86 -28.34 -16.80 0.72
N PHE A 87 -28.52 -18.03 1.19
CA PHE A 87 -27.81 -19.19 0.67
C PHE A 87 -28.77 -20.38 0.57
N GLU A 88 -28.97 -20.90 -0.63
CA GLU A 88 -29.93 -21.94 -0.97
C GLU A 88 -29.21 -23.13 -1.63
N THR A 89 -29.66 -24.34 -1.36
CA THR A 89 -29.12 -25.59 -1.93
C THR A 89 -30.23 -26.41 -2.56
N ASP A 90 -29.91 -27.17 -3.60
CA ASP A 90 -30.87 -28.07 -4.22
C ASP A 90 -31.29 -29.19 -3.26
N LYS A 91 -32.59 -29.43 -3.21
CA LYS A 91 -33.21 -30.53 -2.48
C LYS A 91 -34.30 -31.12 -3.36
N ALA A 92 -34.08 -32.33 -3.87
CA ALA A 92 -34.95 -33.00 -4.83
C ALA A 92 -35.30 -32.17 -6.08
N GLY A 93 -34.36 -31.37 -6.61
CA GLY A 93 -34.55 -30.55 -7.81
C GLY A 93 -35.17 -29.16 -7.56
N GLN A 94 -35.31 -28.75 -6.30
CA GLN A 94 -35.75 -27.40 -5.92
C GLN A 94 -34.70 -26.73 -5.04
N LEU A 95 -34.34 -25.48 -5.34
CA LEU A 95 -33.51 -24.65 -4.44
C LEU A 95 -34.31 -24.32 -3.17
N VAL A 96 -33.74 -24.65 -2.01
CA VAL A 96 -34.31 -24.39 -0.69
C VAL A 96 -33.27 -23.67 0.17
N GLU A 97 -33.70 -22.64 0.88
CA GLU A 97 -32.85 -21.87 1.80
C GLU A 97 -32.28 -22.75 2.92
N THR A 98 -30.98 -22.59 3.18
CA THR A 98 -30.23 -23.39 4.16
C THR A 98 -30.54 -22.97 5.59
N ASN A 99 -30.51 -23.91 6.54
CA ASN A 99 -30.74 -23.59 7.95
C ASN A 99 -29.47 -23.01 8.57
N VAL A 100 -29.58 -21.90 9.30
CA VAL A 100 -28.46 -21.37 10.10
C VAL A 100 -28.46 -22.05 11.48
N ILE A 101 -27.41 -22.79 11.80
CA ILE A 101 -27.27 -23.53 13.07
C ILE A 101 -26.36 -22.83 14.10
N SER A 102 -25.56 -21.85 13.66
CA SER A 102 -24.76 -20.97 14.52
C SER A 102 -24.42 -19.67 13.79
N GLU A 103 -24.27 -18.57 14.51
CA GLU A 103 -23.90 -17.25 13.95
C GLU A 103 -22.97 -16.51 14.92
N ASP A 104 -21.83 -16.03 14.43
CA ASP A 104 -20.87 -15.18 15.15
C ASP A 104 -20.85 -13.80 14.49
N LYS A 105 -21.55 -12.85 15.10
CA LYS A 105 -21.69 -11.47 14.62
C LYS A 105 -20.44 -10.61 14.83
N GLU A 106 -19.48 -11.06 15.64
CA GLU A 106 -18.22 -10.33 15.85
C GLU A 106 -17.15 -10.72 14.83
N LYS A 107 -17.17 -11.99 14.38
CA LYS A 107 -16.33 -12.49 13.28
C LYS A 107 -16.98 -12.37 11.90
N ASP A 108 -18.25 -11.98 11.86
CA ASP A 108 -19.11 -11.96 10.66
C ASP A 108 -19.15 -13.32 9.93
N THR A 109 -19.44 -14.39 10.69
CA THR A 109 -19.55 -15.75 10.16
C THR A 109 -20.84 -16.43 10.60
N ARG A 110 -21.29 -17.44 9.85
CA ARG A 110 -22.40 -18.31 10.24
C ARG A 110 -22.19 -19.74 9.76
N VAL A 111 -22.72 -20.71 10.48
CA VAL A 111 -22.73 -22.12 10.06
C VAL A 111 -24.07 -22.44 9.44
N VAL A 112 -24.06 -22.85 8.17
CA VAL A 112 -25.25 -23.32 7.44
C VAL A 112 -25.31 -24.85 7.46
N GLU A 113 -26.51 -25.42 7.52
CA GLU A 113 -26.80 -26.85 7.43
C GLU A 113 -27.91 -27.12 6.39
N PHE A 114 -27.71 -28.15 5.57
CA PHE A 114 -28.66 -28.59 4.55
C PHE A 114 -28.61 -30.10 4.34
N ASP A 115 -29.70 -30.66 3.81
CA ASP A 115 -29.79 -32.08 3.47
C ASP A 115 -29.06 -32.33 2.14
N VAL A 116 -28.39 -33.48 2.02
CA VAL A 116 -27.74 -33.92 0.78
C VAL A 116 -28.18 -35.35 0.48
N GLU A 117 -28.80 -35.59 -0.67
CA GLU A 117 -29.18 -36.96 -1.06
C GLU A 117 -27.94 -37.83 -1.29
N ASP A 118 -27.00 -37.28 -2.05
CA ASP A 118 -25.86 -37.99 -2.59
C ASP A 118 -24.62 -37.09 -2.64
N VAL A 119 -23.61 -37.42 -1.83
CA VAL A 119 -22.33 -36.68 -1.79
C VAL A 119 -21.42 -37.06 -2.95
N GLU A 120 -21.76 -38.08 -3.75
CA GLU A 120 -21.05 -38.38 -5.00
C GLU A 120 -21.40 -37.39 -6.12
N LYS A 121 -22.54 -36.70 -6.00
CA LYS A 121 -23.06 -35.78 -7.01
C LYS A 121 -22.71 -34.33 -6.68
N ILE A 122 -22.47 -33.56 -7.73
CA ILE A 122 -22.34 -32.11 -7.63
C ILE A 122 -23.71 -31.51 -7.28
N LEU A 123 -23.80 -30.90 -6.11
CA LEU A 123 -25.01 -30.25 -5.60
C LEU A 123 -25.15 -28.86 -6.20
N LYS A 124 -26.32 -28.48 -6.71
CA LYS A 124 -26.58 -27.10 -7.14
C LYS A 124 -26.90 -26.22 -5.94
N ALA A 125 -26.51 -24.95 -5.99
CA ALA A 125 -26.78 -23.97 -4.96
C ALA A 125 -26.93 -22.58 -5.57
N LYS A 126 -27.57 -21.67 -4.82
CA LYS A 126 -27.71 -20.27 -5.17
C LYS A 126 -27.31 -19.40 -3.99
N VAL A 127 -26.59 -18.33 -4.27
CA VAL A 127 -26.17 -17.35 -3.26
C VAL A 127 -26.65 -15.96 -3.65
N LYS A 128 -27.22 -15.22 -2.69
CA LYS A 128 -27.51 -13.79 -2.82
C LYS A 128 -26.49 -13.01 -1.99
N VAL A 129 -25.90 -12.01 -2.62
CA VAL A 129 -24.92 -11.10 -2.01
C VAL A 129 -25.48 -9.68 -2.12
N ASP A 130 -25.72 -9.04 -0.98
CA ASP A 130 -26.11 -7.64 -0.87
C ASP A 130 -25.07 -6.87 -0.05
N ILE A 131 -24.54 -5.80 -0.62
CA ILE A 131 -23.58 -4.90 0.04
C ILE A 131 -24.05 -3.46 -0.20
N ASP A 132 -24.96 -3.00 0.66
CA ASP A 132 -25.67 -1.70 0.53
C ASP A 132 -24.73 -0.52 0.27
N PHE A 133 -23.58 -0.46 0.95
CA PHE A 133 -22.63 0.65 0.83
C PHE A 133 -21.85 0.67 -0.50
N LEU A 134 -21.90 -0.43 -1.27
CA LEU A 134 -21.39 -0.52 -2.63
C LEU A 134 -22.51 -0.53 -3.69
N ASN A 135 -23.79 -0.47 -3.26
CA ASN A 135 -24.97 -0.69 -4.10
C ASN A 135 -24.85 -1.99 -4.94
N TYR A 136 -24.29 -3.04 -4.33
CA TYR A 136 -23.98 -4.30 -4.99
C TYR A 136 -25.01 -5.35 -4.55
N HIS A 137 -25.91 -5.74 -5.46
CA HIS A 137 -27.06 -6.59 -5.17
C HIS A 137 -27.19 -7.66 -6.26
N HIS A 138 -26.60 -8.83 -6.02
CA HIS A 138 -26.48 -9.88 -7.05
C HIS A 138 -26.84 -11.26 -6.51
N GLU A 139 -27.42 -12.08 -7.40
CA GLU A 139 -27.61 -13.51 -7.20
C GLU A 139 -26.70 -14.29 -8.13
N TYR A 140 -26.10 -15.36 -7.62
CA TYR A 140 -25.21 -16.25 -8.35
C TYR A 140 -25.64 -17.69 -8.17
N ASP A 141 -25.82 -18.39 -9.29
CA ASP A 141 -25.89 -19.85 -9.31
C ASP A 141 -24.45 -20.40 -9.16
N VAL A 142 -24.29 -21.39 -8.28
CA VAL A 142 -23.03 -22.04 -7.94
C VAL A 142 -23.25 -23.54 -7.73
N ARG A 143 -22.17 -24.30 -7.66
CA ARG A 143 -22.22 -25.75 -7.47
C ARG A 143 -21.28 -26.18 -6.35
N ILE A 144 -21.62 -27.23 -5.60
CA ILE A 144 -20.78 -27.75 -4.51
C ILE A 144 -20.38 -29.18 -4.88
N ALA A 145 -19.07 -29.41 -4.96
CA ALA A 145 -18.49 -30.72 -5.20
C ALA A 145 -17.82 -31.22 -3.91
N PHE A 146 -18.29 -32.35 -3.38
CA PHE A 146 -17.73 -32.99 -2.19
C PHE A 146 -16.60 -33.95 -2.57
N ASP A 147 -15.54 -34.00 -1.75
CA ASP A 147 -14.45 -34.97 -1.90
C ASP A 147 -14.68 -36.16 -0.97
N GLN A 148 -15.19 -37.26 -1.52
CA GLN A 148 -15.45 -38.49 -0.77
C GLN A 148 -14.19 -39.08 -0.11
N ASN A 149 -13.01 -38.87 -0.70
CA ASN A 149 -11.75 -39.44 -0.19
C ASN A 149 -11.27 -38.72 1.08
N SER A 150 -11.83 -37.53 1.36
CA SER A 150 -11.54 -36.75 2.57
C SER A 150 -12.43 -37.13 3.77
N ILE A 151 -13.42 -38.02 3.59
CA ILE A 151 -14.37 -38.39 4.63
C ILE A 151 -13.66 -39.08 5.78
N THR A 152 -13.65 -38.44 6.95
CA THR A 152 -12.94 -38.89 8.15
C THR A 152 -13.86 -38.81 9.37
N PRO A 153 -13.99 -39.86 10.21
CA PRO A 153 -14.86 -39.81 11.39
C PRO A 153 -14.43 -38.73 12.38
N ILE A 154 -15.38 -37.93 12.87
CA ILE A 154 -15.15 -37.00 13.98
C ILE A 154 -15.31 -37.79 15.27
N HIS A 155 -14.19 -38.12 15.93
CA HIS A 155 -14.24 -38.81 17.22
C HIS A 155 -14.71 -37.84 18.31
N VAL A 156 -15.96 -38.00 18.75
CA VAL A 156 -16.47 -37.32 19.94
C VAL A 156 -15.96 -38.09 21.15
N GLU A 157 -15.11 -37.46 21.97
CA GLU A 157 -14.81 -37.99 23.31
C GLU A 157 -16.13 -38.16 24.07
N LYS A 158 -16.39 -39.40 24.49
CA LYS A 158 -17.56 -39.73 25.28
C LYS A 158 -17.45 -39.01 26.63
N PRO A 159 -18.51 -38.39 27.16
CA PRO A 159 -18.44 -37.76 28.48
C PRO A 159 -18.06 -38.84 29.52
N ASP A 160 -16.98 -38.59 30.27
CA ASP A 160 -16.56 -39.50 31.33
C ASP A 160 -17.66 -39.69 32.37
N GLU A 161 -17.73 -40.92 32.90
CA GLU A 161 -18.69 -41.28 33.93
C GLU A 161 -18.38 -40.56 35.25
N LYS A 162 -19.42 -40.43 36.07
CA LYS A 162 -19.33 -39.78 37.39
C LYS A 162 -18.31 -40.49 38.28
N GLU A 163 -17.36 -39.75 38.83
CA GLU A 163 -16.70 -40.16 40.08
C GLU A 163 -17.43 -39.62 41.32
N ASP A 164 -17.40 -40.44 42.37
CA ASP A 164 -18.12 -40.29 43.64
C ASP A 164 -17.29 -39.43 44.63
N PRO A 165 -17.88 -38.55 45.46
CA PRO A 165 -17.12 -37.56 46.21
C PRO A 165 -16.59 -38.13 47.54
N ALA A 166 -15.41 -38.76 47.50
CA ALA A 166 -14.81 -39.40 48.68
C ALA A 166 -13.29 -39.18 48.85
N ASN A 167 -12.83 -37.92 48.89
CA ASN A 167 -11.67 -37.58 49.73
C ASN A 167 -11.59 -36.10 50.11
N LYS A 168 -11.76 -35.81 51.41
CA LYS A 168 -11.50 -34.49 52.02
C LYS A 168 -10.68 -34.71 53.30
N PRO A 169 -9.50 -34.10 53.45
CA PRO A 169 -8.90 -33.87 54.75
C PRO A 169 -9.45 -32.56 55.33
N ASP A 170 -10.02 -32.60 56.54
CA ASP A 170 -10.29 -31.40 57.34
C ASP A 170 -9.08 -31.05 58.24
N PRO A 171 -8.86 -29.77 58.59
CA PRO A 171 -7.71 -29.32 59.37
C PRO A 171 -8.01 -29.23 60.87
N LYS A 172 -7.00 -29.48 61.72
CA LYS A 172 -6.84 -29.13 63.16
C LYS A 172 -5.50 -29.74 63.66
N GLU A 173 -4.73 -29.20 64.60
CA GLU A 173 -4.69 -27.90 65.31
C GLU A 173 -3.37 -27.79 66.10
N THR A 174 -2.99 -26.57 66.51
CA THR A 174 -2.13 -26.14 67.66
C THR A 174 -0.73 -25.53 67.40
N THR A 175 -0.23 -24.80 68.41
CA THR A 175 0.53 -23.52 68.33
C THR A 175 1.79 -23.46 69.22
N ASP A 176 2.86 -22.78 68.74
CA ASP A 176 3.73 -21.73 69.37
C ASP A 176 4.21 -21.83 70.86
N PRO A 177 5.23 -21.09 71.39
CA PRO A 177 6.36 -20.28 70.82
C PRO A 177 7.78 -20.61 71.37
N GLY A 178 8.85 -19.99 70.83
CA GLY A 178 10.12 -19.86 71.58
C GLY A 178 11.43 -19.36 70.89
N GLN A 179 11.81 -18.11 71.19
CA GLN A 179 13.18 -17.50 71.15
C GLN A 179 13.85 -17.03 69.83
N LYS A 180 14.30 -15.76 69.90
CA LYS A 180 15.21 -14.94 69.06
C LYS A 180 16.32 -14.42 70.04
N PRO A 181 17.41 -13.72 69.64
CA PRO A 181 18.03 -13.49 68.32
C PRO A 181 19.55 -13.81 68.27
N ASP A 182 20.16 -13.83 67.07
CA ASP A 182 21.16 -12.80 66.69
C ASP A 182 21.64 -12.89 65.21
N GLN A 183 21.63 -11.72 64.54
CA GLN A 183 22.50 -11.17 63.49
C GLN A 183 23.25 -12.16 62.55
N LYS A 184 23.19 -12.07 61.20
CA LYS A 184 23.38 -10.89 60.30
C LYS A 184 23.26 -11.36 58.82
N PRO A 185 23.03 -10.51 57.79
CA PRO A 185 22.25 -9.27 57.71
C PRO A 185 21.00 -9.43 56.81
N ASP A 186 20.25 -8.36 56.73
CA ASP A 186 19.04 -8.17 55.93
C ASP A 186 19.30 -8.09 54.40
N PRO A 187 18.50 -8.78 53.55
CA PRO A 187 18.40 -8.54 52.11
C PRO A 187 17.09 -7.84 51.68
N ASP A 188 16.39 -7.11 52.54
CA ASP A 188 15.47 -6.01 52.12
C ASP A 188 16.29 -4.83 51.56
N GLN A 189 16.99 -5.08 50.45
CA GLN A 189 17.38 -4.08 49.46
C GLN A 189 17.15 -4.62 48.04
N GLN A 190 15.92 -5.03 47.76
CA GLN A 190 15.38 -4.74 46.44
C GLN A 190 14.80 -3.31 46.49
N PRO A 191 15.33 -2.36 45.71
CA PRO A 191 14.99 -0.94 45.89
C PRO A 191 13.52 -0.68 45.57
N ASN A 192 12.93 0.27 46.29
CA ASN A 192 11.61 0.84 46.01
C ASN A 192 11.64 1.55 44.64
N SER A 193 11.47 0.81 43.54
CA SER A 193 11.51 1.33 42.17
C SER A 193 10.23 2.10 41.77
N ASN A 194 9.68 2.89 42.69
CA ASN A 194 8.57 3.82 42.42
C ASN A 194 9.04 5.29 42.35
N THR A 195 10.31 5.55 42.69
CA THR A 195 11.01 6.82 42.45
C THR A 195 11.67 6.82 41.06
N ILE A 196 10.87 7.15 40.05
CA ILE A 196 11.38 7.74 38.81
C ILE A 196 11.82 9.16 39.15
N ALA A 197 12.98 9.61 38.67
CA ALA A 197 13.45 10.97 38.90
C ALA A 197 12.56 11.99 38.18
N ASP A 198 12.49 13.22 38.69
CA ASP A 198 11.74 14.29 38.00
C ASP A 198 12.30 14.52 36.58
N GLY A 199 11.40 14.68 35.61
CA GLY A 199 11.74 14.71 34.18
C GLY A 199 10.57 14.31 33.28
N GLU A 200 10.80 14.40 31.98
CA GLU A 200 9.89 13.90 30.93
C GLU A 200 10.49 12.63 30.31
N TYR A 201 9.66 11.62 30.08
CA TYR A 201 10.07 10.30 29.62
C TYR A 201 9.13 9.80 28.53
N SER A 202 9.67 9.09 27.55
CA SER A 202 8.90 8.22 26.66
C SER A 202 8.58 6.94 27.43
N ILE A 203 7.31 6.53 27.44
CA ILE A 203 6.85 5.33 28.13
C ILE A 203 6.03 4.45 27.17
N PRO A 204 6.54 3.28 26.77
CA PRO A 204 5.74 2.30 26.05
C PRO A 204 4.62 1.77 26.97
N PHE A 205 3.46 1.47 26.38
CA PHE A 205 2.34 0.89 27.13
C PHE A 205 1.51 -0.04 26.26
N LYS A 206 0.79 -0.96 26.90
CA LYS A 206 -0.24 -1.79 26.26
C LYS A 206 -1.62 -1.41 26.78
N VAL A 207 -2.63 -1.55 25.95
CA VAL A 207 -4.04 -1.50 26.38
C VAL A 207 -4.59 -2.91 26.35
N LEU A 208 -5.04 -3.41 27.49
CA LEU A 208 -5.54 -4.77 27.71
C LEU A 208 -7.06 -4.75 27.88
N LYS A 209 -7.72 -5.88 27.61
CA LYS A 209 -9.14 -6.06 27.95
C LYS A 209 -9.29 -6.11 29.48
N ASP A 210 -10.43 -5.67 29.98
CA ASP A 210 -10.71 -5.66 31.43
C ASP A 210 -10.43 -7.02 32.09
N LYS A 211 -9.65 -7.00 33.18
CA LYS A 211 -9.26 -8.17 33.99
C LYS A 211 -8.54 -9.29 33.23
N THR A 212 -7.91 -9.04 32.09
CA THR A 212 -7.10 -10.02 31.36
C THR A 212 -5.70 -9.51 30.99
N ASP A 213 -4.89 -10.38 30.38
CA ASP A 213 -3.62 -10.06 29.73
C ASP A 213 -3.73 -10.00 28.19
N GLU A 214 -4.95 -10.13 27.65
CA GLU A 214 -5.19 -10.02 26.21
C GLU A 214 -5.23 -8.54 25.77
N GLU A 215 -4.60 -8.23 24.63
CA GLU A 215 -4.65 -6.87 24.09
C GLU A 215 -6.07 -6.47 23.65
N SER A 216 -6.44 -5.25 24.02
CA SER A 216 -7.70 -4.61 23.64
C SER A 216 -7.59 -4.00 22.24
N ARG A 217 -8.70 -4.01 21.49
CA ARG A 217 -8.82 -3.22 20.25
C ARG A 217 -8.54 -1.74 20.48
N MET A 218 -8.70 -1.23 21.70
CA MET A 218 -8.35 0.16 22.06
C MET A 218 -6.85 0.48 21.82
N ASN A 219 -5.96 -0.53 21.81
CA ASN A 219 -4.55 -0.35 21.46
C ASN A 219 -4.38 0.26 20.05
N THR A 220 -5.26 -0.04 19.09
CA THR A 220 -5.20 0.55 17.74
C THR A 220 -5.68 2.00 17.69
N TYR A 221 -6.40 2.47 18.70
CA TYR A 221 -6.92 3.83 18.85
C TYR A 221 -6.04 4.76 19.68
N MET A 222 -4.88 4.28 20.16
CA MET A 222 -3.89 5.10 20.87
C MET A 222 -2.58 5.17 20.07
N VAL A 223 -1.73 6.14 20.41
CA VAL A 223 -0.33 6.21 19.94
C VAL A 223 0.58 5.72 21.07
N ASN A 224 1.53 4.88 20.72
CA ASN A 224 2.50 4.23 21.61
C ASN A 224 3.90 4.49 21.02
N PRO A 225 4.90 4.93 21.81
CA PRO A 225 4.85 5.24 23.25
C PRO A 225 4.02 6.49 23.59
N GLY A 226 3.62 6.58 24.86
CA GLY A 226 3.10 7.81 25.47
C GLY A 226 4.23 8.61 26.12
N VAL A 227 3.89 9.75 26.74
CA VAL A 227 4.84 10.54 27.52
C VAL A 227 4.48 10.49 29.00
N LEU A 228 5.43 10.12 29.86
CA LEU A 228 5.32 10.26 31.31
C LEU A 228 6.07 11.52 31.76
N LYS A 229 5.38 12.43 32.44
CA LYS A 229 6.01 13.54 33.15
C LYS A 229 6.02 13.27 34.64
N VAL A 230 7.17 13.44 35.28
CA VAL A 230 7.36 13.32 36.72
C VAL A 230 7.80 14.67 37.28
N GLU A 231 7.02 15.23 38.20
CA GLU A 231 7.30 16.51 38.88
C GLU A 231 7.02 16.36 40.38
N ASN A 232 8.04 16.58 41.22
CA ASN A 232 8.02 16.35 42.66
C ASN A 232 7.46 14.96 43.02
N GLY A 233 7.85 13.93 42.27
CA GLY A 233 7.38 12.55 42.41
C GLY A 233 5.93 12.27 41.97
N LYS A 234 5.16 13.28 41.54
CA LYS A 234 3.83 13.09 40.92
C LYS A 234 4.01 12.72 39.45
N LYS A 235 3.40 11.63 39.02
CA LYS A 235 3.50 11.12 37.64
C LYS A 235 2.23 11.40 36.86
N LYS A 236 2.37 11.92 35.64
CA LYS A 236 1.27 12.20 34.71
C LYS A 236 1.59 11.58 33.36
N ALA A 237 0.66 10.81 32.81
CA ALA A 237 0.78 10.27 31.47
C ALA A 237 0.02 11.14 30.47
N PHE A 238 0.63 11.36 29.31
CA PHE A 238 0.06 12.01 28.14
C PHE A 238 -0.03 10.97 27.01
N VAL A 239 -1.24 10.73 26.52
CA VAL A 239 -1.49 9.75 25.45
C VAL A 239 -2.31 10.39 24.33
N THR A 240 -1.89 10.16 23.09
CA THR A 240 -2.64 10.60 21.91
C THR A 240 -3.70 9.57 21.54
N LEU A 241 -4.95 9.98 21.58
CA LEU A 241 -6.11 9.25 21.07
C LEU A 241 -6.29 9.54 19.58
N LYS A 242 -6.58 8.49 18.80
CA LYS A 242 -6.94 8.53 17.38
C LYS A 242 -8.43 8.22 17.22
N SER A 243 -9.03 8.74 16.17
CA SER A 243 -10.50 8.76 16.01
C SER A 243 -11.20 9.48 17.18
N SER A 244 -10.68 10.66 17.56
CA SER A 244 -11.18 11.53 18.65
C SER A 244 -12.70 11.71 18.59
N SER A 245 -13.25 11.88 17.39
CA SER A 245 -14.66 12.07 17.10
C SER A 245 -15.54 10.90 17.53
N LEU A 246 -15.01 9.67 17.57
CA LEU A 246 -15.72 8.46 17.99
C LEU A 246 -15.59 8.26 19.51
N ILE A 247 -14.45 8.62 20.10
CA ILE A 247 -14.18 8.49 21.54
C ILE A 247 -14.77 9.71 22.25
N LYS A 248 -16.01 9.63 22.71
CA LYS A 248 -16.70 10.75 23.37
C LYS A 248 -16.20 11.02 24.78
N ASN A 249 -15.79 9.99 25.51
CA ASN A 249 -15.12 10.15 26.81
C ASN A 249 -14.01 9.10 26.99
N PHE A 250 -12.96 9.49 27.71
CA PHE A 250 -11.88 8.62 28.16
C PHE A 250 -11.56 8.96 29.61
N GLN A 251 -11.77 8.01 30.52
CA GLN A 251 -11.64 8.17 31.95
C GLN A 251 -10.60 7.20 32.49
N THR A 252 -9.88 7.57 33.54
CA THR A 252 -8.93 6.69 34.24
C THR A 252 -9.27 6.59 35.71
N GLU A 253 -9.02 5.44 36.32
CA GLU A 253 -9.27 5.23 37.74
C GLU A 253 -8.21 5.93 38.60
N LYS A 254 -8.66 6.68 39.62
CA LYS A 254 -7.83 7.28 40.66
C LYS A 254 -8.53 7.11 42.00
N ASN A 255 -7.86 6.53 42.99
CA ASN A 255 -8.41 6.26 44.32
C ASN A 255 -9.77 5.51 44.31
N GLY A 256 -9.97 4.57 43.38
CA GLY A 256 -11.22 3.79 43.27
C GLY A 256 -12.37 4.47 42.53
N ALA A 257 -12.13 5.63 41.89
CA ALA A 257 -13.13 6.35 41.12
C ALA A 257 -12.61 6.70 39.71
N PHE A 258 -13.46 6.60 38.69
CA PHE A 258 -13.12 7.02 37.33
C PHE A 258 -13.23 8.53 37.17
N ILE A 259 -12.16 9.16 36.72
CA ILE A 259 -12.04 10.60 36.47
C ILE A 259 -11.79 10.83 34.99
N ASP A 260 -12.49 11.79 34.37
CA ASP A 260 -12.27 12.18 32.97
C ASP A 260 -10.81 12.63 32.76
N ALA A 261 -10.15 12.09 31.75
CA ALA A 261 -8.80 12.53 31.37
C ALA A 261 -8.87 13.93 30.73
N LYS A 262 -7.98 14.82 31.16
CA LYS A 262 -7.96 16.22 30.72
C LYS A 262 -7.46 16.29 29.27
N VAL A 263 -8.26 16.86 28.37
CA VAL A 263 -7.79 17.14 26.99
C VAL A 263 -6.76 18.27 27.04
N VAL A 264 -5.57 18.02 26.48
CA VAL A 264 -4.45 18.98 26.44
C VAL A 264 -4.37 19.67 25.08
N SER A 265 -4.64 18.93 24.00
CA SER A 265 -4.70 19.45 22.63
C SER A 265 -5.60 18.57 21.76
N GLU A 266 -6.17 19.14 20.70
CA GLU A 266 -6.99 18.41 19.71
C GLU A 266 -6.66 18.89 18.30
N VAL A 267 -6.46 17.95 17.38
CA VAL A 267 -6.22 18.19 15.96
C VAL A 267 -7.38 17.59 15.17
N LYS A 268 -8.45 18.38 15.02
CA LYS A 268 -9.72 17.95 14.41
C LYS A 268 -9.56 17.39 12.99
N GLU A 269 -8.62 17.92 12.23
CA GLU A 269 -8.33 17.48 10.85
C GLU A 269 -7.71 16.08 10.77
N LYS A 270 -6.91 15.69 11.78
CA LYS A 270 -6.33 14.35 11.90
C LYS A 270 -7.24 13.39 12.69
N ASP A 271 -8.36 13.88 13.17
CA ASP A 271 -9.23 13.25 14.16
C ASP A 271 -8.45 12.68 15.36
N THR A 272 -7.56 13.47 15.95
CA THR A 272 -6.75 13.07 17.12
C THR A 272 -6.83 14.08 18.26
N ARG A 273 -6.61 13.63 19.50
CA ARG A 273 -6.43 14.51 20.67
C ARG A 273 -5.44 13.92 21.68
N VAL A 274 -4.72 14.77 22.41
CA VAL A 274 -3.85 14.36 23.52
C VAL A 274 -4.62 14.49 24.84
N VAL A 275 -4.59 13.45 25.66
CA VAL A 275 -5.20 13.44 27.00
C VAL A 275 -4.13 13.27 28.09
N GLU A 276 -4.28 14.01 29.18
CA GLU A 276 -3.48 14.00 30.40
C GLU A 276 -4.26 13.32 31.54
N PHE A 277 -3.62 12.38 32.23
CA PHE A 277 -4.13 11.75 33.44
C PHE A 277 -3.01 11.43 34.42
N GLU A 278 -3.33 11.34 35.72
CA GLU A 278 -2.37 10.97 36.76
C GLU A 278 -2.17 9.45 36.82
N VAL A 279 -0.95 9.02 37.15
CA VAL A 279 -0.58 7.61 37.32
C VAL A 279 0.13 7.46 38.66
N ASP A 280 -0.55 6.90 39.66
CA ASP A 280 0.01 6.77 41.01
C ASP A 280 1.25 5.83 41.01
N ASP A 281 1.11 4.69 40.33
CA ASP A 281 2.11 3.62 40.25
C ASP A 281 2.18 3.07 38.83
N VAL A 282 3.30 3.33 38.13
CA VAL A 282 3.51 2.92 36.73
C VAL A 282 3.83 1.43 36.57
N SER A 283 4.19 0.72 37.66
CA SER A 283 4.42 -0.72 37.63
C SER A 283 3.11 -1.53 37.63
N LYS A 284 1.97 -0.85 37.87
CA LYS A 284 0.64 -1.46 37.97
C LYS A 284 -0.22 -1.14 36.76
N LYS A 285 -1.15 -2.05 36.47
CA LYS A 285 -2.22 -1.82 35.50
C LYS A 285 -3.15 -0.71 36.00
N LEU A 286 -3.37 0.32 35.18
CA LEU A 286 -4.31 1.41 35.42
C LEU A 286 -5.64 1.11 34.74
N ASN A 287 -6.74 1.01 35.50
CA ASN A 287 -8.07 0.82 34.92
C ASN A 287 -8.55 2.09 34.20
N ALA A 288 -9.20 1.93 33.06
CA ALA A 288 -9.76 3.02 32.27
C ALA A 288 -11.12 2.66 31.67
N LYS A 289 -11.93 3.70 31.41
CA LYS A 289 -13.22 3.61 30.73
C LYS A 289 -13.21 4.44 29.47
N VAL A 290 -13.61 3.84 28.36
CA VAL A 290 -13.72 4.52 27.07
C VAL A 290 -15.15 4.45 26.57
N PHE A 291 -15.77 5.61 26.34
CA PHE A 291 -17.12 5.70 25.78
C PHE A 291 -17.04 6.00 24.29
N ILE A 292 -17.51 5.06 23.47
CA ILE A 292 -17.49 5.12 22.02
C ILE A 292 -18.90 5.38 21.49
N GLU A 293 -19.04 6.37 20.62
CA GLU A 293 -20.28 6.68 19.90
C GLU A 293 -20.02 6.79 18.40
N MET A 294 -20.70 5.95 17.61
CA MET A 294 -20.73 6.04 16.15
C MET A 294 -22.17 6.26 15.70
N ALA A 295 -22.55 7.52 15.50
CA ALA A 295 -23.90 7.93 15.12
C ALA A 295 -24.39 7.25 13.83
N SER A 296 -23.48 7.04 12.86
CA SER A 296 -23.76 6.36 11.58
C SER A 296 -24.11 4.87 11.71
N ARG A 297 -23.85 4.23 12.86
CA ARG A 297 -24.16 2.81 13.12
C ARG A 297 -25.07 2.61 14.35
N ASN A 298 -25.65 3.67 14.89
CA ASN A 298 -26.38 3.67 16.18
C ASN A 298 -25.62 3.01 17.35
N TYR A 299 -24.28 2.97 17.27
CA TYR A 299 -23.45 2.29 18.25
C TYR A 299 -23.07 3.25 19.38
N LYS A 300 -23.45 2.94 20.62
CA LYS A 300 -23.09 3.71 21.84
C LYS A 300 -22.78 2.74 22.98
N GLN A 301 -21.51 2.58 23.33
CA GLN A 301 -21.11 1.69 24.44
C GLN A 301 -19.88 2.22 25.20
N THR A 302 -19.83 1.89 26.49
CA THR A 302 -18.67 2.09 27.35
C THR A 302 -17.93 0.77 27.49
N HIS A 303 -16.62 0.79 27.27
CA HIS A 303 -15.73 -0.36 27.46
C HIS A 303 -14.81 -0.11 28.66
N GLU A 304 -14.62 -1.14 29.49
CA GLU A 304 -13.58 -1.17 30.51
C GLU A 304 -12.30 -1.78 29.91
N VAL A 305 -11.16 -1.14 30.13
CA VAL A 305 -9.83 -1.56 29.64
C VAL A 305 -8.77 -1.28 30.71
N GLN A 306 -7.59 -1.90 30.59
CA GLN A 306 -6.46 -1.65 31.50
C GLN A 306 -5.24 -1.16 30.72
N LEU A 307 -4.61 -0.07 31.14
CA LEU A 307 -3.33 0.39 30.61
C LEU A 307 -2.20 -0.24 31.43
N SER A 308 -1.27 -0.91 30.77
CA SER A 308 -0.07 -1.50 31.38
C SER A 308 1.16 -0.80 30.83
N PHE A 309 1.85 -0.01 31.66
CA PHE A 309 3.06 0.71 31.25
C PHE A 309 4.30 -0.19 31.39
N ASP A 310 5.25 -0.04 30.47
CA ASP A 310 6.50 -0.79 30.44
C ASP A 310 7.61 0.04 31.08
N GLN A 311 7.69 0.02 32.41
CA GLN A 311 8.63 0.82 33.18
C GLN A 311 10.10 0.45 32.90
N GLU A 312 10.39 -0.78 32.48
CA GLU A 312 11.74 -1.22 32.11
C GLU A 312 12.23 -0.57 30.81
N LYS A 313 11.32 -0.11 29.95
CA LYS A 313 11.59 0.61 28.70
C LYS A 313 11.31 2.11 28.79
N LEU A 314 11.43 2.68 30.00
CA LEU A 314 11.28 4.11 30.23
C LEU A 314 12.53 4.88 29.73
N GLU A 315 12.37 5.74 28.72
CA GLU A 315 13.48 6.49 28.12
C GLU A 315 13.36 8.00 28.42
N PRO A 316 14.39 8.67 28.98
CA PRO A 316 14.31 10.11 29.28
C PRO A 316 14.31 10.96 28.00
N ILE A 317 13.33 11.86 27.90
CA ILE A 317 13.24 12.87 26.84
C ILE A 317 14.17 14.02 27.22
N LYS A 318 15.28 14.15 26.49
CA LYS A 318 16.25 15.23 26.71
C LYS A 318 15.69 16.55 26.18
N ASN A 319 15.20 17.39 27.07
CA ASN A 319 14.97 18.81 26.79
C ASN A 319 16.32 19.55 26.86
N GLU A 320 16.66 20.32 25.82
CA GLU A 320 17.78 21.26 25.89
C GLU A 320 17.42 22.41 26.86
N GLU A 321 18.13 22.49 27.98
CA GLU A 321 17.89 23.50 29.00
C GLU A 321 18.16 24.92 28.46
N LYS A 322 17.16 25.79 28.58
CA LYS A 322 17.36 27.24 28.60
C LYS A 322 17.01 27.76 29.98
N GLN A 323 18.05 28.11 30.74
CA GLN A 323 17.88 28.93 31.94
C GLN A 323 17.45 30.37 31.56
N PRO A 324 16.76 31.07 32.48
CA PRO A 324 16.17 32.37 32.23
C PRO A 324 17.15 33.52 32.52
N ASP A 325 16.84 34.70 32.01
CA ASP A 325 17.23 35.95 32.68
C ASP A 325 16.16 37.03 32.46
N GLU A 326 16.03 37.91 33.46
CA GLU A 326 14.93 38.87 33.58
C GLU A 326 15.25 40.28 33.05
N ASP A 327 14.17 41.01 32.78
CA ASP A 327 14.00 42.45 33.03
C ASP A 327 14.52 43.56 32.07
N LYS A 328 13.51 44.34 31.66
CA LYS A 328 13.48 45.80 31.35
C LYS A 328 13.75 46.32 29.92
N LYS A 329 13.07 47.44 29.68
CA LYS A 329 12.71 48.13 28.42
C LYS A 329 12.83 49.66 28.70
N PRO A 330 12.67 50.55 27.71
CA PRO A 330 13.66 51.07 26.74
C PRO A 330 13.95 52.59 26.94
N GLU A 331 14.85 53.21 26.15
CA GLU A 331 14.47 54.40 25.34
C GLU A 331 15.45 54.71 24.17
N VAL A 332 14.96 55.59 23.30
CA VAL A 332 15.27 56.01 21.92
C VAL A 332 16.63 56.72 21.70
N GLU A 333 17.32 56.47 20.56
CA GLU A 333 17.63 57.48 19.51
C GLU A 333 18.31 56.86 18.25
N LYS A 334 18.22 57.59 17.12
CA LYS A 334 18.80 57.32 15.77
C LYS A 334 19.86 58.42 15.48
N PRO A 335 20.80 58.31 14.50
CA PRO A 335 20.61 57.68 13.17
C PRO A 335 21.81 56.93 12.55
N ASP A 336 21.53 56.32 11.37
CA ASP A 336 22.40 55.92 10.24
C ASP A 336 23.72 55.15 10.45
N GLY A 337 23.99 54.19 9.54
CA GLY A 337 25.35 53.65 9.45
C GLY A 337 25.63 52.47 8.53
N ASN A 338 24.76 51.46 8.41
CA ASN A 338 24.83 50.46 7.33
C ASN A 338 23.61 49.52 7.32
N LYS A 339 22.96 49.37 6.16
CA LYS A 339 22.01 48.27 5.91
C LYS A 339 22.73 47.18 5.12
N ASN A 340 22.62 45.93 5.56
CA ASN A 340 22.60 44.80 4.64
C ASN A 340 21.11 44.40 4.45
N PRO A 341 20.61 44.16 3.23
CA PRO A 341 19.17 44.18 2.95
C PRO A 341 18.43 42.87 3.24
N ASP A 342 17.11 42.99 3.39
CA ASP A 342 16.16 41.88 3.55
C ASP A 342 16.16 40.91 2.36
N ALA A 343 15.90 39.63 2.67
CA ALA A 343 15.69 38.57 1.70
C ALA A 343 14.26 38.54 1.13
N ASP A 344 13.74 39.69 0.65
CA ASP A 344 12.51 39.73 -0.16
C ASP A 344 12.39 41.06 -0.94
N THR A 345 12.73 41.09 -2.24
CA THR A 345 12.46 42.26 -3.12
C THR A 345 12.45 41.89 -4.61
N ILE A 346 11.50 41.04 -5.02
CA ILE A 346 11.10 41.00 -6.44
C ILE A 346 10.47 42.36 -6.76
N LYS A 347 10.86 43.00 -7.86
CA LYS A 347 10.29 44.30 -8.28
C LYS A 347 8.85 44.11 -8.75
N ASP A 348 8.07 45.19 -8.75
CA ASP A 348 6.76 45.20 -9.39
C ASP A 348 6.91 44.88 -10.90
N GLY A 349 6.12 43.93 -11.40
CA GLY A 349 6.26 43.36 -12.74
C GLY A 349 5.51 42.03 -12.89
N GLU A 350 5.59 41.45 -14.09
CA GLU A 350 5.08 40.11 -14.39
C GLU A 350 6.24 39.17 -14.72
N TYR A 351 6.17 37.96 -14.16
CA TYR A 351 7.23 36.97 -14.16
C TYR A 351 6.64 35.58 -14.48
N SER A 352 7.38 34.77 -15.21
CA SER A 352 7.16 33.33 -15.28
C SER A 352 7.60 32.70 -13.96
N ILE A 353 6.86 31.73 -13.45
CA ILE A 353 7.26 30.91 -12.30
C ILE A 353 6.83 29.45 -12.49
N ASP A 354 7.77 28.52 -12.40
CA ASP A 354 7.46 27.11 -12.39
C ASP A 354 6.85 26.68 -11.05
N PHE A 355 5.97 25.69 -11.11
CA PHE A 355 5.35 25.11 -9.93
C PHE A 355 5.08 23.62 -10.13
N LYS A 356 4.86 22.92 -9.01
CA LYS A 356 4.38 21.54 -8.98
C LYS A 356 3.15 21.47 -8.09
N ALA A 357 2.09 20.84 -8.59
CA ALA A 357 0.94 20.46 -7.76
C ALA A 357 1.26 19.12 -7.09
N LEU A 358 1.24 19.11 -5.76
CA LEU A 358 1.63 18.01 -4.88
C LEU A 358 0.44 17.46 -4.12
N LYS A 359 0.51 16.19 -3.69
CA LYS A 359 -0.49 15.58 -2.81
C LYS A 359 -0.40 16.21 -1.42
N ASP A 360 -1.53 16.33 -0.73
CA ASP A 360 -1.61 17.02 0.56
C ASP A 360 -0.59 16.48 1.59
N GLN A 361 0.15 17.40 2.20
CA GLN A 361 1.22 17.18 3.17
C GLN A 361 2.39 16.29 2.69
N THR A 362 2.62 16.15 1.37
CA THR A 362 3.75 15.37 0.81
C THR A 362 4.60 16.16 -0.20
N GLU A 363 5.70 15.54 -0.65
CA GLU A 363 6.49 15.96 -1.82
C GLU A 363 6.13 15.20 -3.11
N GLU A 364 5.12 14.32 -3.07
CA GLU A 364 4.70 13.56 -4.25
C GLU A 364 3.85 14.40 -5.20
N ILE A 365 4.09 14.29 -6.50
CA ILE A 365 3.28 14.94 -7.53
C ILE A 365 1.83 14.43 -7.45
N SER A 366 0.88 15.37 -7.43
CA SER A 366 -0.55 15.11 -7.45
C SER A 366 -1.04 14.83 -8.87
N MET A 367 -2.14 14.10 -9.00
CA MET A 367 -2.89 14.03 -10.25
C MET A 367 -3.31 15.43 -10.74
N MET A 368 -3.50 16.40 -9.84
CA MET A 368 -3.77 17.79 -10.23
C MET A 368 -2.66 18.38 -11.13
N ASN A 369 -1.43 17.88 -11.05
CA ASN A 369 -0.32 18.34 -11.89
C ASN A 369 -0.53 18.03 -13.38
N THR A 370 -1.45 17.12 -13.75
CA THR A 370 -1.86 16.92 -15.15
C THR A 370 -2.99 17.85 -15.58
N TYR A 371 -3.63 18.55 -14.62
CA TYR A 371 -4.75 19.46 -14.81
C TYR A 371 -4.36 20.94 -14.63
N THR A 372 -3.07 21.22 -14.49
CA THR A 372 -2.49 22.57 -14.29
C THR A 372 -1.25 22.74 -15.16
N LYS A 373 -1.12 23.82 -15.93
CA LYS A 373 0.06 24.09 -16.76
C LYS A 373 1.10 24.93 -16.03
N SER A 374 2.34 24.41 -15.93
CA SER A 374 3.55 25.15 -15.51
C SER A 374 4.34 25.57 -16.75
N PRO A 375 5.02 26.74 -16.76
CA PRO A 375 4.99 27.76 -15.71
C PRO A 375 3.66 28.51 -15.60
N GLY A 376 3.40 29.05 -14.42
CA GLY A 376 2.36 30.04 -14.17
C GLY A 376 2.89 31.47 -14.28
N VAL A 377 2.02 32.47 -14.13
CA VAL A 377 2.44 33.89 -14.11
C VAL A 377 2.39 34.44 -12.70
N LEU A 378 3.55 34.85 -12.19
CA LEU A 378 3.71 35.64 -10.97
C LEU A 378 3.60 37.13 -11.31
N LYS A 379 2.58 37.79 -10.77
CA LYS A 379 2.39 39.24 -10.84
C LYS A 379 2.74 39.87 -9.49
N VAL A 380 3.74 40.75 -9.48
CA VAL A 380 4.12 41.52 -8.29
C VAL A 380 3.63 42.95 -8.46
N LYS A 381 2.85 43.45 -7.48
CA LYS A 381 2.27 44.80 -7.51
C LYS A 381 2.16 45.39 -6.11
N ASN A 382 2.79 46.53 -5.87
CA ASN A 382 2.94 47.16 -4.56
C ASN A 382 3.46 46.17 -3.51
N GLY A 383 4.38 45.28 -3.89
CA GLY A 383 4.92 44.21 -3.04
C GLY A 383 3.98 43.03 -2.76
N LYS A 384 2.71 43.05 -3.21
CA LYS A 384 1.81 41.88 -3.18
C LYS A 384 2.13 40.97 -4.36
N LYS A 385 2.14 39.66 -4.12
CA LYS A 385 2.45 38.62 -5.10
C LYS A 385 1.15 37.86 -5.42
N TYR A 386 0.80 37.79 -6.70
CA TYR A 386 -0.32 37.01 -7.21
C TYR A 386 0.21 35.97 -8.18
N VAL A 387 -0.28 34.74 -8.13
CA VAL A 387 0.10 33.69 -9.08
C VAL A 387 -1.13 33.24 -9.84
N SER A 388 -1.02 33.14 -11.16
CA SER A 388 -2.06 32.57 -12.00
C SER A 388 -1.71 31.17 -12.50
N PHE A 389 -2.72 30.31 -12.53
CA PHE A 389 -2.64 28.92 -12.98
C PHE A 389 -3.58 28.74 -14.17
N THR A 390 -3.11 28.12 -15.25
CA THR A 390 -4.00 27.62 -16.31
C THR A 390 -4.47 26.22 -15.94
N LEU A 391 -5.76 26.06 -15.66
CA LEU A 391 -6.42 24.79 -15.43
C LEU A 391 -6.89 24.18 -16.75
N THR A 392 -6.68 22.88 -16.94
CA THR A 392 -7.22 22.09 -18.06
C THR A 392 -8.33 21.16 -17.57
N ASN A 393 -9.20 20.72 -18.49
CA ASN A 393 -10.45 20.02 -18.17
C ASN A 393 -11.31 20.86 -17.19
N SER A 394 -11.42 22.16 -17.47
CA SER A 394 -12.08 23.17 -16.64
C SER A 394 -13.49 22.75 -16.22
N ALA A 395 -14.27 22.16 -17.13
CA ALA A 395 -15.63 21.69 -16.89
C ALA A 395 -15.75 20.64 -15.78
N TRP A 396 -14.71 19.81 -15.56
CA TRP A 396 -14.69 18.83 -14.47
C TRP A 396 -14.34 19.46 -13.13
N ILE A 397 -13.55 20.54 -13.13
CA ILE A 397 -13.08 21.21 -11.92
C ILE A 397 -14.09 22.28 -11.51
N THR A 398 -15.10 21.91 -10.73
CA THR A 398 -16.23 22.79 -10.38
C THR A 398 -15.95 23.73 -9.21
N LYS A 399 -14.91 23.48 -8.42
CA LYS A 399 -14.38 24.41 -7.40
C LYS A 399 -12.87 24.34 -7.35
N PHE A 400 -12.20 25.48 -7.17
CA PHE A 400 -10.76 25.54 -7.01
C PHE A 400 -10.40 26.60 -5.98
N GLU A 401 -10.45 26.19 -4.71
CA GLU A 401 -10.29 27.05 -3.55
C GLU A 401 -8.83 27.01 -3.07
N PHE A 402 -8.29 28.13 -2.59
CA PHE A 402 -6.94 28.23 -2.03
C PHE A 402 -6.96 28.78 -0.61
N GLU A 403 -5.98 28.41 0.20
CA GLU A 403 -5.88 28.92 1.57
C GLU A 403 -5.40 30.37 1.57
N LYS A 404 -6.21 31.25 2.17
CA LYS A 404 -5.85 32.63 2.48
C LYS A 404 -6.25 32.93 3.92
N ASN A 405 -5.26 33.31 4.72
CA ASN A 405 -5.44 33.69 6.14
C ASN A 405 -6.13 32.60 6.99
N GLY A 406 -5.81 31.32 6.78
CA GLY A 406 -6.41 30.20 7.54
C GLY A 406 -7.83 29.83 7.13
N SER A 407 -8.27 30.24 5.92
CA SER A 407 -9.56 29.85 5.35
C SER A 407 -9.43 29.59 3.85
N PHE A 408 -10.22 28.66 3.32
CA PHE A 408 -10.25 28.38 1.89
C PHE A 408 -11.21 29.37 1.20
N ILE A 409 -10.74 30.01 0.13
CA ILE A 409 -11.52 30.91 -0.72
C ILE A 409 -11.39 30.50 -2.19
N ASP A 410 -12.45 30.63 -2.97
CA ASP A 410 -12.43 30.25 -4.40
C ASP A 410 -11.50 31.16 -5.21
N ALA A 411 -10.78 30.59 -6.18
CA ALA A 411 -9.82 31.34 -6.98
C ALA A 411 -10.51 32.28 -7.98
N SER A 412 -9.92 33.45 -8.22
CA SER A 412 -10.50 34.44 -9.14
C SER A 412 -10.26 34.01 -10.58
N VAL A 413 -11.33 33.75 -11.35
CA VAL A 413 -11.19 33.45 -12.78
C VAL A 413 -10.82 34.72 -13.55
N LEU A 414 -9.64 34.72 -14.19
CA LEU A 414 -9.19 35.81 -15.06
C LEU A 414 -9.69 35.65 -16.50
N SER A 415 -9.74 34.41 -16.99
CA SER A 415 -10.22 34.06 -18.33
C SER A 415 -10.69 32.61 -18.40
N GLU A 416 -11.55 32.31 -19.37
CA GLU A 416 -12.09 30.96 -19.62
C GLU A 416 -12.17 30.74 -21.14
N ASP A 417 -11.63 29.62 -21.62
CA ASP A 417 -11.81 29.13 -22.99
C ASP A 417 -12.62 27.83 -22.96
N LYS A 418 -13.91 27.95 -23.30
CA LYS A 418 -14.87 26.84 -23.36
C LYS A 418 -14.67 25.90 -24.55
N LYS A 419 -13.91 26.29 -25.57
CA LYS A 419 -13.56 25.41 -26.70
C LYS A 419 -12.36 24.52 -26.35
N ALA A 420 -11.36 25.09 -25.69
CA ALA A 420 -10.18 24.35 -25.21
C ALA A 420 -10.43 23.60 -23.88
N ASP A 421 -11.57 23.83 -23.23
CA ASP A 421 -11.90 23.41 -21.86
C ASP A 421 -10.81 23.79 -20.85
N THR A 422 -10.40 25.07 -20.88
CA THR A 422 -9.40 25.63 -19.97
C THR A 422 -9.88 26.91 -19.31
N ARG A 423 -9.32 27.24 -18.14
CA ARG A 423 -9.50 28.55 -17.51
C ARG A 423 -8.23 29.00 -16.80
N VAL A 424 -7.99 30.31 -16.75
CA VAL A 424 -6.91 30.89 -15.94
C VAL A 424 -7.50 31.40 -14.64
N VAL A 425 -6.96 30.94 -13.51
CA VAL A 425 -7.36 31.36 -12.16
C VAL A 425 -6.20 32.06 -11.47
N GLU A 426 -6.46 33.12 -10.71
CA GLU A 426 -5.48 33.89 -9.95
C GLU A 426 -5.72 33.77 -8.43
N VAL A 427 -4.62 33.66 -7.69
CA VAL A 427 -4.59 33.58 -6.23
C VAL A 427 -3.56 34.56 -5.66
N GLU A 428 -3.81 35.09 -4.46
CA GLU A 428 -2.83 35.94 -3.73
C GLU A 428 -1.92 35.05 -2.89
N VAL A 429 -0.61 35.10 -3.11
CA VAL A 429 0.39 34.25 -2.43
C VAL A 429 1.27 35.10 -1.53
N ASN A 430 1.15 34.94 -0.22
CA ASN A 430 1.94 35.74 0.73
C ASN A 430 3.45 35.40 0.67
N ASP A 431 3.80 34.13 0.45
CA ASP A 431 5.17 33.64 0.53
C ASP A 431 5.39 32.49 -0.48
N LEU A 432 6.18 32.77 -1.53
CA LEU A 432 6.51 31.80 -2.59
C LEU A 432 7.49 30.70 -2.14
N SER A 433 8.12 30.83 -0.97
CA SER A 433 8.97 29.76 -0.40
C SER A 433 8.17 28.69 0.35
N LYS A 434 6.88 28.96 0.60
CA LYS A 434 5.96 28.03 1.24
C LYS A 434 5.03 27.42 0.21
N LYS A 435 4.60 26.19 0.50
CA LYS A 435 3.54 25.53 -0.27
C LYS A 435 2.22 26.26 -0.07
N LEU A 436 1.50 26.51 -1.15
CA LEU A 436 0.14 27.04 -1.11
C LEU A 436 -0.85 25.86 -1.03
N ASN A 437 -1.58 25.74 0.08
CA ASN A 437 -2.65 24.76 0.22
C ASN A 437 -3.83 25.14 -0.68
N ALA A 438 -4.40 24.16 -1.38
CA ALA A 438 -5.60 24.32 -2.19
C ALA A 438 -6.55 23.12 -2.05
N LYS A 439 -7.84 23.36 -2.30
CA LYS A 439 -8.93 22.39 -2.32
C LYS A 439 -9.58 22.43 -3.69
N VAL A 440 -9.63 21.27 -4.33
CA VAL A 440 -10.23 21.11 -5.64
C VAL A 440 -11.44 20.19 -5.54
N LYS A 441 -12.58 20.60 -6.12
CA LYS A 441 -13.73 19.71 -6.35
C LYS A 441 -13.72 19.27 -7.80
N VAL A 442 -13.81 17.97 -8.02
CA VAL A 442 -13.96 17.35 -9.33
C VAL A 442 -15.34 16.71 -9.42
N ASP A 443 -16.16 17.18 -10.35
CA ASP A 443 -17.46 16.60 -10.70
C ASP A 443 -17.43 16.08 -12.15
N ILE A 444 -17.81 14.83 -12.36
CA ILE A 444 -17.96 14.22 -13.69
C ILE A 444 -19.31 13.48 -13.71
N ASP A 445 -20.36 14.20 -14.09
CA ASP A 445 -21.75 13.73 -14.05
C ASP A 445 -21.97 12.43 -14.85
N SER A 446 -21.29 12.27 -16.00
CA SER A 446 -21.37 11.07 -16.85
C SER A 446 -20.84 9.79 -16.18
N MET A 447 -20.10 9.92 -15.08
CA MET A 447 -19.56 8.82 -14.28
C MET A 447 -20.03 8.87 -12.81
N ASN A 448 -20.96 9.78 -12.47
CA ASN A 448 -21.43 10.04 -11.10
C ASN A 448 -20.27 10.25 -10.09
N TYR A 449 -19.21 10.94 -10.53
CA TYR A 449 -17.99 11.13 -9.77
C TYR A 449 -17.97 12.51 -9.12
N HIS A 450 -18.01 12.60 -7.79
CA HIS A 450 -18.17 13.86 -7.06
C HIS A 450 -17.23 13.90 -5.85
N HIS A 451 -15.99 14.33 -6.05
CA HIS A 451 -14.93 14.22 -5.03
C HIS A 451 -14.22 15.55 -4.75
N PHE A 452 -13.79 15.72 -3.50
CA PHE A 452 -12.92 16.81 -3.06
C PHE A 452 -11.52 16.27 -2.76
N TYR A 453 -10.50 17.05 -3.13
CA TYR A 453 -9.10 16.76 -2.83
C TYR A 453 -8.43 17.97 -2.21
N ASN A 454 -7.66 17.74 -1.15
CA ASN A 454 -6.63 18.68 -0.73
C ASN A 454 -5.38 18.46 -1.61
N ILE A 455 -4.73 19.53 -2.01
CA ILE A 455 -3.50 19.56 -2.81
C ILE A 455 -2.63 20.73 -2.35
N GLN A 456 -1.37 20.76 -2.79
CA GLN A 456 -0.45 21.86 -2.48
C GLN A 456 0.34 22.30 -3.69
N PHE A 457 0.48 23.59 -3.93
CA PHE A 457 1.37 24.12 -4.97
C PHE A 457 2.72 24.50 -4.35
N ALA A 458 3.80 23.86 -4.81
CA ALA A 458 5.16 24.25 -4.51
C ALA A 458 5.71 25.06 -5.69
N PHE A 459 6.14 26.30 -5.43
CA PHE A 459 6.73 27.17 -6.44
C PHE A 459 8.25 27.04 -6.46
N ASP A 460 8.84 27.05 -7.65
CA ASP A 460 10.28 27.09 -7.83
C ASP A 460 10.72 28.56 -7.90
N LYS A 461 11.37 29.06 -6.84
CA LYS A 461 11.84 30.46 -6.78
C LYS A 461 13.02 30.75 -7.72
N ASP A 462 13.79 29.73 -8.10
CA ASP A 462 14.97 29.89 -8.95
C ASP A 462 14.56 29.91 -10.44
N SER A 463 13.37 29.40 -10.76
CA SER A 463 12.73 29.51 -12.07
C SER A 463 12.19 30.91 -12.42
N ILE A 464 12.21 31.88 -11.50
CA ILE A 464 11.56 33.19 -11.70
C ILE A 464 12.28 33.99 -12.79
N GLN A 465 11.62 34.14 -13.93
CA GLN A 465 12.10 34.91 -15.10
C GLN A 465 11.14 36.06 -15.41
N PRO A 466 11.59 37.28 -15.73
CA PRO A 466 10.69 38.35 -16.15
C PRO A 466 9.98 37.99 -17.46
N VAL A 467 8.68 38.25 -17.55
CA VAL A 467 7.95 38.14 -18.81
C VAL A 467 8.33 39.35 -19.66
N GLU A 468 9.10 39.14 -20.73
CA GLU A 468 9.40 40.19 -21.69
C GLU A 468 8.12 40.62 -22.42
N ASN A 469 7.53 41.72 -21.94
CA ASN A 469 6.49 42.44 -22.67
C ASN A 469 7.08 43.08 -23.94
N GLN A 470 7.19 42.30 -25.01
CA GLN A 470 7.18 42.90 -26.35
C GLN A 470 5.84 43.60 -26.53
N GLY A 471 5.90 44.92 -26.72
CA GLY A 471 4.75 45.80 -26.54
C GLY A 471 3.63 45.55 -27.56
N GLY A 472 2.46 45.20 -27.02
CA GLY A 472 1.13 45.60 -27.50
C GLY A 472 0.80 45.44 -28.99
N ASN A 473 -0.12 44.51 -29.28
CA ASN A 473 -1.35 44.96 -29.93
C ASN A 473 -2.56 44.05 -29.61
N ASN A 474 -3.68 44.66 -29.25
CA ASN A 474 -4.98 43.98 -29.20
C ASN A 474 -5.57 43.93 -30.61
N ASN A 475 -5.95 42.77 -31.13
CA ASN A 475 -7.37 42.44 -31.33
C ASN A 475 -7.65 41.10 -32.03
N GLN A 476 -8.82 40.55 -31.66
CA GLN A 476 -9.71 39.70 -32.45
C GLN A 476 -9.21 38.34 -32.96
N GLY A 477 -9.88 37.28 -32.49
CA GLY A 477 -9.83 35.97 -33.11
C GLY A 477 -10.82 35.82 -34.27
N GLY A 478 -10.65 34.72 -35.00
CA GLY A 478 -11.58 34.26 -36.03
C GLY A 478 -11.35 32.77 -36.28
N ASN A 479 -12.39 31.96 -36.11
CA ASN A 479 -12.41 30.61 -36.66
C ASN A 479 -12.27 30.69 -38.19
N ASN A 480 -11.68 29.67 -38.82
CA ASN A 480 -12.44 28.79 -39.72
C ASN A 480 -11.69 27.51 -40.06
N ASN A 481 -12.39 26.38 -39.94
CA ASN A 481 -12.14 25.21 -40.77
C ASN A 481 -12.64 25.55 -42.19
N GLU A 482 -11.91 25.13 -43.22
CA GLU A 482 -12.43 24.24 -44.27
C GLU A 482 -11.29 23.90 -45.27
N GLY A 483 -11.36 22.72 -45.87
CA GLY A 483 -10.28 22.19 -46.70
C GLY A 483 -10.32 22.70 -48.15
N GLY A 484 -9.15 22.75 -48.77
CA GLY A 484 -8.98 22.99 -50.20
C GLY A 484 -7.73 22.30 -50.71
N ASN A 485 -7.91 21.17 -51.39
CA ASN A 485 -6.85 20.52 -52.15
C ASN A 485 -6.89 21.06 -53.58
N GLU A 486 -5.81 21.68 -54.07
CA GLU A 486 -5.53 21.73 -55.50
C GLU A 486 -4.05 22.03 -55.79
N ASN A 487 -3.49 21.28 -56.75
CA ASN A 487 -2.17 21.53 -57.32
C ASN A 487 -2.20 22.77 -58.23
N GLN A 488 -1.17 23.63 -58.16
CA GLN A 488 -0.28 23.91 -59.29
C GLN A 488 0.88 24.84 -58.91
N GLY A 489 2.03 24.66 -59.59
CA GLY A 489 3.25 25.42 -59.33
C GLY A 489 3.38 26.69 -60.18
N GLY A 490 4.40 27.49 -59.86
CA GLY A 490 4.81 28.65 -60.63
C GLY A 490 6.21 29.11 -60.24
N ASN A 491 7.19 28.92 -61.13
CA ASN A 491 8.52 29.51 -61.00
C ASN A 491 8.45 31.04 -61.10
N ASN A 492 9.38 31.75 -60.45
CA ASN A 492 10.42 32.48 -61.19
C ASN A 492 11.58 32.99 -60.31
N ASN A 493 12.74 33.10 -60.95
CA ASN A 493 14.00 33.62 -60.42
C ASN A 493 13.99 35.16 -60.27
N GLU A 494 14.87 35.67 -59.41
CA GLU A 494 16.03 36.52 -59.78
C GLU A 494 16.93 36.62 -58.52
N GLY A 495 18.18 36.14 -58.54
CA GLY A 495 19.36 36.95 -58.87
C GLY A 495 19.87 37.70 -57.62
N GLY A 496 21.03 37.45 -57.01
CA GLY A 496 22.24 36.72 -57.43
C GLY A 496 23.44 37.66 -57.36
N ASN A 497 24.48 37.34 -56.55
CA ASN A 497 25.88 37.59 -56.91
C ASN A 497 26.85 36.80 -56.01
N GLU A 498 28.10 36.71 -56.48
CA GLU A 498 29.09 35.70 -56.15
C GLU A 498 30.15 36.20 -55.15
N ASN A 499 30.86 35.26 -54.51
CA ASN A 499 32.33 35.27 -54.64
C ASN A 499 32.91 33.86 -54.48
N GLN A 500 33.88 33.52 -55.33
CA GLN A 500 34.44 32.17 -55.48
C GLN A 500 35.82 32.01 -54.81
N GLY A 501 36.29 30.76 -54.70
CA GLY A 501 37.68 30.41 -54.35
C GLY A 501 37.76 29.46 -53.14
N GLY A 502 37.88 28.15 -53.28
CA GLY A 502 38.14 27.33 -54.47
C GLY A 502 39.56 26.77 -54.47
N ASN A 503 39.71 25.50 -54.08
CA ASN A 503 40.73 24.60 -54.63
C ASN A 503 40.41 23.14 -54.33
N ASN A 504 40.45 22.31 -55.37
CA ASN A 504 40.29 20.85 -55.30
C ASN A 504 41.66 20.18 -55.06
N ASN A 505 41.67 18.97 -54.51
CA ASN A 505 42.03 17.80 -55.34
C ASN A 505 41.65 16.46 -54.70
N GLU A 506 41.64 15.43 -55.55
CA GLU A 506 40.89 14.19 -55.38
C GLU A 506 41.75 13.01 -54.86
N GLY A 507 41.06 12.01 -54.31
CA GLY A 507 41.19 10.61 -54.75
C GLY A 507 42.44 9.80 -54.37
N GLY A 508 42.23 8.75 -53.56
CA GLY A 508 43.23 7.68 -53.36
C GLY A 508 42.87 6.70 -52.24
N ASN A 509 42.30 5.56 -52.59
CA ASN A 509 41.98 4.45 -51.68
C ASN A 509 43.10 3.41 -51.70
N GLU A 510 43.53 2.89 -50.54
CA GLU A 510 43.73 1.45 -50.33
C GLU A 510 44.01 1.07 -48.85
N ASN A 511 43.67 -0.17 -48.49
CA ASN A 511 43.81 -0.74 -47.14
C ASN A 511 45.26 -1.04 -46.75
N GLN A 512 45.62 -0.87 -45.46
CA GLN A 512 46.00 -2.02 -44.62
C GLN A 512 46.11 -1.68 -43.12
N GLY A 513 45.87 -2.70 -42.29
CA GLY A 513 45.60 -2.58 -40.86
C GLY A 513 46.76 -2.13 -39.95
N GLY A 514 46.36 -1.55 -38.82
CA GLY A 514 47.20 -1.24 -37.67
C GLY A 514 46.37 -1.36 -36.40
N ASN A 515 46.56 -2.47 -35.67
CA ASN A 515 45.85 -2.75 -34.43
C ASN A 515 46.31 -1.80 -33.32
N ASN A 516 45.40 -1.10 -32.64
CA ASN A 516 45.76 -0.37 -31.42
C ASN A 516 44.61 -0.38 -30.41
N ASN A 517 44.84 -1.08 -29.30
CA ASN A 517 43.84 -1.34 -28.27
C ASN A 517 43.91 -0.25 -27.19
N GLN A 518 43.08 0.78 -27.33
CA GLN A 518 42.82 1.77 -26.28
C GLN A 518 41.31 1.96 -26.13
N GLY A 519 40.75 1.43 -25.05
CA GLY A 519 39.32 1.55 -24.70
C GLY A 519 38.96 2.96 -24.22
N ASN A 520 39.03 3.94 -25.11
CA ASN A 520 38.62 5.31 -24.82
C ASN A 520 37.10 5.39 -24.67
N ASN A 521 36.66 5.92 -23.53
CA ASN A 521 35.34 6.52 -23.38
C ASN A 521 35.24 7.72 -24.34
N THR A 522 34.82 7.45 -25.57
CA THR A 522 34.76 8.45 -26.63
C THR A 522 33.41 9.14 -26.55
N THR A 523 33.40 10.40 -26.12
CA THR A 523 32.21 11.25 -26.13
C THR A 523 31.62 11.28 -27.54
N ILE A 524 30.50 10.61 -27.75
CA ILE A 524 29.80 10.57 -29.04
C ILE A 524 29.19 11.95 -29.25
N ASP A 525 29.63 12.68 -30.27
CA ASP A 525 28.94 13.90 -30.71
C ASP A 525 27.62 13.50 -31.39
N PRO A 526 26.44 13.84 -30.82
CA PRO A 526 25.15 13.46 -31.41
C PRO A 526 24.91 14.08 -32.80
N LYS A 527 25.67 15.12 -33.17
CA LYS A 527 25.58 15.81 -34.47
C LYS A 527 26.46 15.17 -35.54
N ALA A 528 27.40 14.29 -35.17
CA ALA A 528 28.40 13.69 -36.07
C ALA A 528 28.53 12.17 -35.87
N LEU A 529 27.39 11.46 -35.89
CA LEU A 529 27.36 10.01 -35.83
C LEU A 529 28.00 9.39 -37.09
N LYS A 530 28.83 8.36 -36.90
CA LYS A 530 29.36 7.53 -37.98
C LYS A 530 28.34 6.44 -38.33
N ASP A 531 28.51 5.81 -39.49
CA ASP A 531 27.75 4.62 -39.83
C ASP A 531 27.95 3.50 -38.78
N GLY A 532 26.86 2.87 -38.36
CA GLY A 532 26.83 1.92 -37.26
C GLY A 532 25.46 1.79 -36.62
N GLU A 533 25.34 0.92 -35.62
CA GLU A 533 24.12 0.77 -34.80
C GLU A 533 24.35 1.29 -33.38
N TYR A 534 23.31 1.91 -32.83
CA TYR A 534 23.32 2.63 -31.57
C TYR A 534 22.01 2.38 -30.81
N SER A 535 21.99 2.47 -29.49
CA SER A 535 20.73 2.62 -28.73
C SER A 535 20.33 4.10 -28.67
N ILE A 536 19.04 4.43 -28.83
CA ILE A 536 18.53 5.79 -28.59
C ILE A 536 17.23 5.77 -27.77
N GLY A 537 17.20 6.56 -26.70
CA GLY A 537 15.99 6.86 -25.93
C GLY A 537 15.07 7.82 -26.66
N PHE A 538 13.77 7.69 -26.44
CA PHE A 538 12.76 8.56 -27.02
C PHE A 538 11.51 8.63 -26.15
N LYS A 539 10.67 9.64 -26.39
CA LYS A 539 9.34 9.82 -25.81
C LYS A 539 8.34 10.06 -26.92
N VAL A 540 7.09 9.66 -26.71
CA VAL A 540 5.97 9.96 -27.60
C VAL A 540 5.04 10.96 -26.91
N LEU A 541 4.80 12.08 -27.56
CA LEU A 541 4.00 13.22 -27.09
C LEU A 541 2.67 13.29 -27.85
N LYS A 542 1.67 13.97 -27.28
CA LYS A 542 0.44 14.32 -28.00
C LYS A 542 0.76 15.39 -29.05
N ASP A 543 0.09 15.35 -30.20
CA ASP A 543 0.34 16.29 -31.30
C ASP A 543 0.35 17.77 -30.84
N GLN A 544 1.32 18.53 -31.34
CA GLN A 544 1.58 19.94 -31.00
C GLN A 544 1.70 20.26 -29.50
N THR A 545 2.09 19.31 -28.64
CA THR A 545 2.28 19.55 -27.18
C THR A 545 3.63 19.02 -26.65
N GLU A 546 3.94 19.36 -25.40
CA GLU A 546 4.98 18.70 -24.58
C GLU A 546 4.44 17.59 -23.66
N GLU A 547 3.16 17.24 -23.76
CA GLU A 547 2.53 16.24 -22.91
C GLU A 547 2.77 14.82 -23.45
N ILE A 548 3.10 13.87 -22.57
CA ILE A 548 3.24 12.45 -22.94
C ILE A 548 1.92 11.92 -23.52
N SER A 549 2.00 11.30 -24.70
CA SER A 549 0.88 10.58 -25.32
C SER A 549 0.68 9.22 -24.65
N ILE A 550 -0.57 8.76 -24.63
CA ILE A 550 -0.89 7.36 -24.29
C ILE A 550 -0.10 6.39 -25.18
N MET A 551 0.24 6.77 -26.42
CA MET A 551 1.09 5.98 -27.31
C MET A 551 2.49 5.68 -26.74
N ASN A 552 2.97 6.46 -25.77
CA ASN A 552 4.22 6.19 -25.06
C ASN A 552 4.14 4.92 -24.18
N THR A 553 2.94 4.44 -23.81
CA THR A 553 2.78 3.15 -23.11
C THR A 553 2.77 1.96 -24.08
N TYR A 554 2.45 2.22 -25.35
CA TYR A 554 2.42 1.23 -26.44
C TYR A 554 3.71 1.17 -27.25
N THR A 555 4.77 1.85 -26.81
CA THR A 555 6.09 1.89 -27.47
C THR A 555 7.19 1.57 -26.46
N LYS A 556 8.16 0.71 -26.84
CA LYS A 556 9.32 0.39 -25.99
C LYS A 556 10.51 1.28 -26.34
N SER A 557 11.05 1.94 -25.31
CA SER A 557 12.28 2.73 -25.36
C SER A 557 13.33 2.12 -24.42
N PRO A 558 14.65 2.17 -24.73
CA PRO A 558 15.25 2.74 -25.94
C PRO A 558 14.93 1.92 -27.20
N GLY A 559 14.96 2.59 -28.35
CA GLY A 559 14.97 1.98 -29.68
C GLY A 559 16.41 1.78 -30.19
N VAL A 560 16.54 1.14 -31.36
CA VAL A 560 17.82 1.00 -32.08
C VAL A 560 17.88 2.06 -33.17
N LEU A 561 18.88 2.94 -33.09
CA LEU A 561 19.26 3.89 -34.11
C LEU A 561 20.33 3.28 -35.02
N LYS A 562 20.01 3.08 -36.28
CA LYS A 562 20.94 2.66 -37.33
C LYS A 562 21.31 3.85 -38.19
N VAL A 563 22.59 4.18 -38.23
CA VAL A 563 23.17 5.19 -39.12
C VAL A 563 23.82 4.47 -40.29
N LYS A 564 23.43 4.82 -41.52
CA LYS A 564 24.00 4.25 -42.74
C LYS A 564 23.95 5.26 -43.88
N ASP A 565 25.07 5.45 -44.57
CA ASP A 565 25.23 6.42 -45.66
C ASP A 565 24.76 7.83 -45.23
N GLY A 566 24.99 8.20 -43.97
CA GLY A 566 24.51 9.45 -43.34
C GLY A 566 23.01 9.51 -43.01
N LYS A 567 22.21 8.52 -43.42
CA LYS A 567 20.79 8.39 -43.07
C LYS A 567 20.62 7.74 -41.70
N LYS A 568 19.55 8.12 -40.99
CA LYS A 568 19.25 7.64 -39.64
C LYS A 568 17.91 6.91 -39.65
N TYR A 569 17.90 5.68 -39.18
CA TYR A 569 16.73 4.84 -39.04
C TYR A 569 16.54 4.51 -37.56
N VAL A 570 15.38 4.80 -36.98
CA VAL A 570 15.07 4.40 -35.61
C VAL A 570 14.06 3.26 -35.67
N SER A 571 14.37 2.15 -35.00
CA SER A 571 13.45 1.03 -34.84
C SER A 571 13.10 0.78 -33.37
N PHE A 572 11.84 0.43 -33.12
CA PHE A 572 11.31 0.23 -31.78
C PHE A 572 10.15 -0.77 -31.77
N THR A 573 9.85 -1.33 -30.60
CA THR A 573 8.75 -2.29 -30.44
C THR A 573 7.44 -1.58 -30.09
N LEU A 574 6.41 -1.80 -30.89
CA LEU A 574 5.00 -1.58 -30.54
C LEU A 574 4.48 -2.74 -29.68
N THR A 575 3.81 -2.43 -28.57
CA THR A 575 3.06 -3.39 -27.74
C THR A 575 1.56 -3.28 -27.99
N ASN A 576 0.82 -4.36 -27.75
CA ASN A 576 -0.57 -4.53 -28.19
C ASN A 576 -0.75 -4.27 -29.69
N SER A 577 0.20 -4.74 -30.51
CA SER A 577 0.29 -4.42 -31.94
C SER A 577 -0.91 -4.87 -32.77
N ALA A 578 -1.73 -5.81 -32.28
CA ALA A 578 -2.99 -6.19 -32.92
C ALA A 578 -4.04 -5.06 -32.93
N TRP A 579 -3.96 -4.11 -31.98
CA TRP A 579 -4.82 -2.92 -31.98
C TRP A 579 -4.27 -1.81 -32.88
N ILE A 580 -2.94 -1.74 -33.05
CA ILE A 580 -2.27 -0.71 -33.85
C ILE A 580 -2.17 -1.20 -35.30
N THR A 581 -3.26 -1.00 -36.05
CA THR A 581 -3.41 -1.51 -37.42
C THR A 581 -2.67 -0.68 -38.47
N LYS A 582 -2.40 0.59 -38.19
CA LYS A 582 -1.60 1.48 -39.05
C LYS A 582 -0.72 2.40 -38.21
N PHE A 583 0.51 2.62 -38.66
CA PHE A 583 1.45 3.56 -38.06
C PHE A 583 2.20 4.27 -39.18
N GLU A 584 1.93 5.55 -39.36
CA GLU A 584 2.54 6.42 -40.37
C GLU A 584 3.43 7.46 -39.70
N TYR A 585 4.50 7.88 -40.35
CA TYR A 585 5.37 8.97 -39.89
C TYR A 585 5.59 9.99 -41.00
N GLU A 586 5.81 11.24 -40.63
CA GLU A 586 6.11 12.29 -41.59
C GLU A 586 7.52 12.13 -42.14
N LYS A 587 7.63 12.10 -43.47
CA LYS A 587 8.89 12.06 -44.21
C LYS A 587 8.77 12.97 -45.43
N ASN A 588 9.72 13.89 -45.60
CA ASN A 588 9.70 14.87 -46.70
C ASN A 588 8.36 15.64 -46.83
N GLY A 589 7.69 15.95 -45.72
CA GLY A 589 6.40 16.67 -45.72
C GLY A 589 5.18 15.82 -46.14
N SER A 590 5.27 14.50 -46.06
CA SER A 590 4.15 13.58 -46.33
C SER A 590 4.17 12.40 -45.37
N PHE A 591 3.01 11.86 -45.02
CA PHE A 591 2.92 10.68 -44.16
C PHE A 591 3.14 9.39 -44.96
N VAL A 592 4.01 8.52 -44.43
CA VAL A 592 4.33 7.21 -45.01
C VAL A 592 4.25 6.12 -43.94
N ASP A 593 3.77 4.94 -44.30
CA ASP A 593 3.69 3.79 -43.39
C ASP A 593 5.08 3.37 -42.88
N ALA A 594 5.19 3.11 -41.58
CA ALA A 594 6.40 2.59 -40.96
C ALA A 594 6.63 1.13 -41.35
N LYS A 595 7.89 0.79 -41.65
CA LYS A 595 8.26 -0.53 -42.12
C LYS A 595 8.29 -1.50 -40.94
N ALA A 596 7.44 -2.53 -40.97
CA ALA A 596 7.52 -3.61 -39.99
C ALA A 596 8.79 -4.46 -40.25
N LEU A 597 9.67 -4.56 -39.24
CA LEU A 597 10.86 -5.42 -39.28
C LEU A 597 10.56 -6.83 -38.77
N SER A 598 9.66 -6.95 -37.78
CA SER A 598 9.23 -8.24 -37.24
C SER A 598 7.87 -8.14 -36.55
N GLU A 599 7.16 -9.26 -36.42
CA GLU A 599 5.88 -9.36 -35.71
C GLU A 599 5.87 -10.65 -34.87
N ASN A 600 5.49 -10.53 -33.60
CA ASN A 600 5.28 -11.66 -32.69
C ASN A 600 3.83 -11.62 -32.18
N LYS A 601 3.01 -12.52 -32.74
CA LYS A 601 1.56 -12.60 -32.46
C LYS A 601 1.26 -13.09 -31.05
N GLU A 602 2.05 -14.03 -30.51
CA GLU A 602 1.87 -14.58 -29.16
C GLU A 602 2.06 -13.52 -28.06
N LYS A 603 3.10 -12.68 -28.21
CA LYS A 603 3.40 -11.57 -27.30
C LYS A 603 2.65 -10.28 -27.66
N ASN A 604 1.84 -10.31 -28.72
CA ASN A 604 1.12 -9.15 -29.27
C ASN A 604 2.03 -7.91 -29.46
N THR A 605 3.15 -8.11 -30.16
CA THR A 605 4.17 -7.08 -30.41
C THR A 605 4.63 -7.03 -31.87
N LYS A 606 5.01 -5.83 -32.34
CA LYS A 606 5.57 -5.59 -33.69
C LYS A 606 6.76 -4.64 -33.59
N VAL A 607 7.87 -4.94 -34.26
CA VAL A 607 8.99 -3.99 -34.39
C VAL A 607 8.79 -3.19 -35.67
N VAL A 608 8.80 -1.87 -35.57
CA VAL A 608 8.68 -0.94 -36.69
C VAL A 608 9.94 -0.10 -36.85
N GLU A 609 10.22 0.34 -38.06
CA GLU A 609 11.36 1.18 -38.46
C GLU A 609 10.85 2.45 -39.16
N ILE A 610 11.40 3.59 -38.75
CA ILE A 610 11.13 4.93 -39.27
C ILE A 610 12.45 5.61 -39.70
N GLU A 611 12.44 6.35 -40.82
CA GLU A 611 13.59 7.19 -41.26
C GLU A 611 13.45 8.57 -40.59
N VAL A 612 14.51 9.09 -39.97
CA VAL A 612 14.47 10.32 -39.17
C VAL A 612 15.57 11.28 -39.63
N ASP A 613 15.22 12.32 -40.37
CA ASP A 613 16.21 13.25 -40.93
C ASP A 613 17.01 13.97 -39.83
N ASP A 614 16.31 14.43 -38.78
CA ASP A 614 16.86 15.27 -37.72
C ASP A 614 16.38 14.83 -36.32
N LEU A 615 17.26 14.19 -35.55
CA LEU A 615 17.00 13.72 -34.18
C LEU A 615 16.83 14.87 -33.16
N SER A 616 17.05 16.13 -33.55
CA SER A 616 16.79 17.30 -32.69
C SER A 616 15.38 17.85 -32.81
N LYS A 617 14.64 17.45 -33.85
CA LYS A 617 13.27 17.88 -34.11
C LYS A 617 12.27 16.84 -33.65
N LYS A 618 11.05 17.29 -33.39
CA LYS A 618 9.90 16.40 -33.22
C LYS A 618 9.56 15.76 -34.56
N LEU A 619 9.32 14.45 -34.57
CA LEU A 619 8.82 13.75 -35.74
C LEU A 619 7.31 13.52 -35.58
N ASN A 620 6.51 14.10 -36.48
CA ASN A 620 5.06 13.86 -36.49
C ASN A 620 4.76 12.43 -36.97
N ALA A 621 3.77 11.79 -36.37
CA ALA A 621 3.30 10.45 -36.74
C ALA A 621 1.78 10.33 -36.56
N LYS A 622 1.15 9.48 -37.37
CA LYS A 622 -0.27 9.13 -37.28
C LYS A 622 -0.42 7.66 -36.91
N VAL A 623 -1.21 7.36 -35.89
CA VAL A 623 -1.47 5.99 -35.43
C VAL A 623 -2.94 5.68 -35.59
N LYS A 624 -3.27 4.61 -36.31
CA LYS A 624 -4.62 4.05 -36.32
C LYS A 624 -4.74 2.96 -35.27
N VAL A 625 -5.75 3.08 -34.42
CA VAL A 625 -6.12 2.07 -33.44
C VAL A 625 -7.49 1.51 -33.79
N ASP A 626 -7.56 0.21 -34.06
CA ASP A 626 -8.79 -0.54 -34.27
C ASP A 626 -8.97 -1.59 -33.17
N ILE A 627 -10.14 -1.63 -32.52
CA ILE A 627 -10.52 -2.66 -31.54
C ILE A 627 -11.94 -3.12 -31.85
N ASP A 628 -12.05 -4.11 -32.74
CA ASP A 628 -13.32 -4.63 -33.28
C ASP A 628 -14.32 -5.03 -32.18
N ALA A 629 -13.83 -5.64 -31.10
CA ALA A 629 -14.64 -6.09 -29.96
C ALA A 629 -15.40 -4.95 -29.25
N MET A 630 -15.01 -3.69 -29.47
CA MET A 630 -15.67 -2.49 -28.94
C MET A 630 -16.08 -1.51 -30.04
N ASN A 631 -15.99 -1.89 -31.33
CA ASN A 631 -16.23 -1.03 -32.49
C ASN A 631 -15.46 0.31 -32.41
N TYR A 632 -14.21 0.25 -31.94
CA TYR A 632 -13.35 1.42 -31.74
C TYR A 632 -12.41 1.58 -32.92
N HIS A 633 -12.53 2.67 -33.70
CA HIS A 633 -11.79 2.87 -34.94
C HIS A 633 -11.33 4.33 -35.05
N HIS A 634 -10.13 4.64 -34.54
CA HIS A 634 -9.66 6.02 -34.39
C HIS A 634 -8.25 6.23 -34.92
N PHE A 635 -7.99 7.45 -35.42
CA PHE A 635 -6.66 7.93 -35.77
C PHE A 635 -6.21 8.95 -34.72
N TYR A 636 -4.90 8.94 -34.41
CA TYR A 636 -4.27 9.90 -33.50
C TYR A 636 -3.01 10.45 -34.13
N ASP A 637 -2.88 11.77 -34.09
CA ASP A 637 -1.64 12.46 -34.37
C ASP A 637 -0.78 12.47 -33.08
N VAL A 638 0.51 12.15 -33.20
CA VAL A 638 1.49 12.08 -32.10
C VAL A 638 2.85 12.59 -32.56
N GLN A 639 3.72 12.96 -31.61
CA GLN A 639 5.05 13.50 -31.88
C GLN A 639 6.14 12.70 -31.16
N PHE A 640 7.14 12.20 -31.88
CA PHE A 640 8.31 11.53 -31.28
C PHE A 640 9.40 12.56 -30.97
N VAL A 641 9.99 12.45 -29.78
CA VAL A 641 11.15 13.25 -29.34
C VAL A 641 12.28 12.30 -28.95
N PHE A 642 13.43 12.44 -29.61
CA PHE A 642 14.60 11.59 -29.40
C PHE A 642 15.60 12.25 -28.44
N ASP A 643 16.09 11.48 -27.46
CA ASP A 643 17.11 11.94 -26.53
C ASP A 643 18.50 11.68 -27.10
N GLN A 644 19.07 12.68 -27.75
CA GLN A 644 20.42 12.63 -28.30
C GLN A 644 21.52 12.36 -27.27
N ASN A 645 21.32 12.71 -26.00
CA ASN A 645 22.31 12.45 -24.94
C ASN A 645 22.29 10.98 -24.47
N SER A 646 21.26 10.23 -24.85
CA SER A 646 21.14 8.79 -24.54
C SER A 646 21.80 7.87 -25.57
N ILE A 647 22.37 8.43 -26.66
CA ILE A 647 22.99 7.65 -27.74
C ILE A 647 24.21 6.89 -27.23
N LYS A 648 24.26 5.58 -27.50
CA LYS A 648 25.38 4.69 -27.15
C LYS A 648 25.63 3.72 -28.28
N VAL A 649 26.89 3.41 -28.60
CA VAL A 649 27.26 2.40 -29.61
C VAL A 649 26.71 1.04 -29.20
N SER A 650 26.04 0.36 -30.14
CA SER A 650 25.67 -1.04 -29.99
C SER A 650 26.89 -1.90 -30.30
N GLY A 651 27.45 -2.58 -29.31
CA GLY A 651 28.61 -3.46 -29.49
C GLY A 651 28.23 -4.74 -30.24
N ASN A 652 29.15 -5.28 -31.05
CA ASN A 652 28.98 -6.56 -31.73
C ASN A 652 28.71 -7.70 -30.73
N GLU A 653 27.50 -8.23 -30.75
CA GLU A 653 27.29 -9.68 -30.67
C GLU A 653 26.89 -10.13 -32.07
N ASP A 654 27.86 -10.66 -32.82
CA ASP A 654 27.63 -11.23 -34.15
C ASP A 654 26.66 -12.42 -34.02
N GLY A 655 25.48 -12.27 -34.62
CA GLY A 655 24.34 -13.11 -34.27
C GLY A 655 24.35 -14.50 -34.90
N ASN A 656 23.53 -15.37 -34.33
CA ASN A 656 22.78 -16.33 -35.14
C ASN A 656 21.33 -16.43 -34.65
N ASN A 657 20.41 -16.65 -35.58
CA ASN A 657 18.98 -16.48 -35.36
C ASN A 657 18.26 -17.83 -35.19
N ASN A 658 17.26 -17.82 -34.31
CA ASN A 658 16.01 -18.59 -34.37
C ASN A 658 15.92 -20.02 -33.78
N GLN A 659 14.70 -20.33 -33.31
CA GLN A 659 14.18 -21.59 -32.70
C GLN A 659 14.80 -22.00 -31.35
N GLY A 660 14.07 -22.57 -30.38
CA GLY A 660 12.63 -22.89 -30.30
C GLY A 660 12.38 -24.34 -29.86
N GLY A 661 11.79 -24.54 -28.67
CA GLY A 661 11.29 -25.85 -28.21
C GLY A 661 12.12 -26.56 -27.12
N ASN A 662 11.41 -27.31 -26.26
CA ASN A 662 11.97 -28.28 -25.31
C ASN A 662 12.66 -29.45 -26.06
N ASP A 663 13.70 -30.06 -25.46
CA ASP A 663 13.56 -31.39 -24.83
C ASP A 663 14.84 -31.92 -24.14
N ASN A 664 14.62 -33.01 -23.42
CA ASN A 664 15.39 -33.69 -22.36
C ASN A 664 16.78 -34.32 -22.73
N GLN A 665 17.47 -34.78 -21.67
CA GLN A 665 18.61 -35.73 -21.61
C GLN A 665 20.07 -35.26 -21.83
N GLY A 666 20.83 -35.24 -20.73
CA GLY A 666 21.83 -36.30 -20.46
C GLY A 666 23.21 -36.22 -21.14
N GLY A 667 24.26 -36.04 -20.34
CA GLY A 667 25.67 -36.19 -20.75
C GLY A 667 26.61 -35.87 -19.60
N ASN A 668 27.66 -36.67 -19.38
CA ASN A 668 28.50 -36.64 -18.18
C ASN A 668 29.98 -36.32 -18.52
N ASP A 669 30.76 -36.14 -17.45
CA ASP A 669 32.23 -36.36 -17.38
C ASP A 669 33.24 -35.25 -17.76
N SER A 670 33.70 -34.58 -16.69
CA SER A 670 35.03 -34.79 -16.08
C SER A 670 36.33 -34.19 -16.67
N GLN A 671 37.13 -33.63 -15.74
CA GLN A 671 38.57 -33.28 -15.80
C GLN A 671 38.99 -32.14 -16.75
N GLY A 672 40.00 -31.31 -16.43
CA GLY A 672 40.89 -31.27 -15.26
C GLY A 672 42.30 -30.84 -15.70
N GLY A 673 42.93 -29.88 -15.01
CA GLY A 673 44.27 -29.40 -15.40
C GLY A 673 44.71 -28.14 -14.65
N ASN A 674 45.52 -28.34 -13.62
CA ASN A 674 46.30 -27.28 -12.96
C ASN A 674 47.72 -27.25 -13.58
N ASP A 675 48.47 -26.17 -13.32
CA ASP A 675 49.96 -26.06 -13.33
C ASP A 675 50.50 -24.84 -14.11
N ASN A 676 51.60 -24.16 -13.72
CA ASN A 676 52.29 -24.00 -12.42
C ASN A 676 53.38 -22.89 -12.59
N GLN A 677 53.84 -22.28 -11.49
CA GLN A 677 55.07 -21.45 -11.35
C GLN A 677 55.12 -20.10 -12.11
N GLY A 678 55.74 -19.04 -11.60
CA GLY A 678 56.40 -18.82 -10.30
C GLY A 678 57.46 -17.71 -10.41
N GLY A 679 57.75 -16.97 -9.33
CA GLY A 679 58.90 -16.04 -9.30
C GLY A 679 58.75 -14.78 -8.43
N ASN A 680 59.28 -14.85 -7.20
CA ASN A 680 59.58 -13.71 -6.31
C ASN A 680 60.46 -12.63 -7.02
N ASN A 681 60.47 -11.35 -6.63
CA ASN A 681 60.99 -10.93 -5.32
C ASN A 681 60.59 -9.52 -4.84
N SER A 682 60.73 -9.34 -3.52
CA SER A 682 60.30 -8.23 -2.66
C SER A 682 61.09 -6.92 -2.78
N GLN A 683 60.43 -5.80 -2.44
CA GLN A 683 60.85 -4.79 -1.43
C GLN A 683 59.80 -3.65 -1.40
N GLY A 684 59.31 -3.14 -0.26
CA GLY A 684 59.52 -3.51 1.15
C GLY A 684 58.43 -2.88 2.06
N GLY A 685 58.51 -3.12 3.38
CA GLY A 685 57.63 -2.50 4.39
C GLY A 685 57.92 -1.00 4.65
N ASN A 686 57.38 -0.36 5.69
CA ASN A 686 56.74 -0.93 6.88
C ASN A 686 55.79 0.07 7.60
N GLU A 687 54.88 -0.49 8.40
CA GLU A 687 54.17 0.04 9.60
C GLU A 687 54.11 1.56 9.94
N ASN A 688 52.87 2.07 9.95
CA ASN A 688 52.04 2.40 11.14
C ASN A 688 52.36 3.59 12.11
N GLN A 689 51.26 4.12 12.67
CA GLN A 689 51.09 5.02 13.84
C GLN A 689 51.31 6.55 13.72
N GLY A 690 50.18 7.27 13.87
CA GLY A 690 49.95 8.11 15.06
C GLY A 690 50.57 9.52 15.11
N GLY A 691 49.77 10.54 14.77
CA GLY A 691 50.11 11.94 15.03
C GLY A 691 48.89 12.87 14.94
N ASN A 692 48.46 13.42 16.07
CA ASN A 692 47.35 14.37 16.15
C ASN A 692 47.79 15.76 15.65
N ASN A 693 46.95 16.46 14.87
CA ASN A 693 46.99 17.92 14.76
C ASN A 693 45.61 18.44 14.30
N ASN A 694 45.03 19.35 15.07
CA ASN A 694 43.83 20.09 14.66
C ASN A 694 44.22 21.22 13.70
N GLN A 695 43.60 21.27 12.54
CA GLN A 695 43.21 22.54 11.93
C GLN A 695 41.96 22.36 11.06
N GLU A 696 41.17 23.42 10.96
CA GLU A 696 39.79 23.38 10.47
C GLU A 696 39.71 23.39 8.93
N GLY A 697 38.73 22.66 8.39
CA GLY A 697 38.45 22.57 6.95
C GLY A 697 38.32 21.11 6.49
N ASP A 698 37.32 20.86 5.64
CA ASP A 698 36.97 19.63 4.88
C ASP A 698 35.47 19.30 5.12
N ASN A 699 34.56 19.33 4.15
CA ASN A 699 34.68 19.05 2.72
C ASN A 699 35.38 17.73 2.38
N LYS A 700 35.04 16.68 3.14
CA LYS A 700 35.50 15.32 2.89
C LYS A 700 35.07 14.86 1.49
N PRO A 701 35.99 14.39 0.63
CA PRO A 701 35.62 13.91 -0.70
C PRO A 701 34.70 12.69 -0.61
N LYS A 702 33.60 12.70 -1.37
CA LYS A 702 32.75 11.52 -1.57
C LYS A 702 33.61 10.43 -2.20
N VAL A 703 33.83 9.32 -1.49
CA VAL A 703 34.55 8.16 -2.02
C VAL A 703 33.74 7.63 -3.21
N ILE A 704 34.26 7.83 -4.42
CA ILE A 704 33.65 7.31 -5.65
C ILE A 704 34.01 5.83 -5.72
N VAL A 705 33.08 4.98 -5.29
CA VAL A 705 33.18 3.53 -5.49
C VAL A 705 32.84 3.23 -6.95
N ASP A 706 33.77 2.67 -7.72
CA ASP A 706 33.48 2.20 -9.08
C ASP A 706 32.59 0.94 -9.00
N PRO A 707 31.33 0.98 -9.46
CA PRO A 707 30.40 -0.14 -9.30
C PRO A 707 30.73 -1.32 -10.23
N LYS A 708 31.59 -1.12 -11.23
CA LYS A 708 32.08 -2.18 -12.13
C LYS A 708 33.37 -2.83 -11.62
N ASN A 709 34.21 -2.07 -10.92
CA ASN A 709 35.53 -2.49 -10.42
C ASN A 709 35.58 -2.47 -8.88
N LEU A 710 34.61 -3.13 -8.25
CA LEU A 710 34.57 -3.30 -6.80
C LEU A 710 35.74 -4.19 -6.35
N VAL A 711 36.54 -3.70 -5.39
CA VAL A 711 37.54 -4.50 -4.69
C VAL A 711 36.89 -5.32 -3.58
N ASP A 712 37.62 -6.32 -3.07
CA ASP A 712 37.15 -7.10 -1.91
C ASP A 712 36.93 -6.20 -0.69
N GLY A 713 35.76 -6.33 -0.06
CA GLY A 713 35.32 -5.41 1.00
C GLY A 713 33.83 -5.52 1.34
N GLN A 714 33.37 -4.60 2.20
CA GLN A 714 31.96 -4.45 2.55
C GLN A 714 31.49 -3.03 2.23
N TYR A 715 30.31 -2.95 1.64
CA TYR A 715 29.72 -1.73 1.07
C TYR A 715 28.25 -1.63 1.46
N ASP A 716 27.74 -0.41 1.49
CA ASP A 716 26.30 -0.16 1.47
C ASP A 716 25.82 -0.12 0.01
N ILE A 717 24.72 -0.79 -0.31
CA ILE A 717 24.07 -0.72 -1.62
C ILE A 717 22.56 -0.44 -1.47
N PRO A 718 22.05 0.70 -1.96
CA PRO A 718 20.62 0.93 -2.06
C PRO A 718 19.99 -0.02 -3.07
N PHE A 719 18.72 -0.36 -2.89
CA PHE A 719 17.98 -1.23 -3.78
C PHE A 719 16.48 -0.92 -3.74
N LYS A 720 15.74 -1.46 -4.70
CA LYS A 720 14.28 -1.45 -4.76
C LYS A 720 13.78 -2.87 -4.95
N VAL A 721 12.70 -3.24 -4.28
CA VAL A 721 11.97 -4.47 -4.58
C VAL A 721 10.76 -4.10 -5.44
N LEU A 722 10.69 -4.67 -6.64
CA LEU A 722 9.71 -4.35 -7.68
C LEU A 722 8.73 -5.51 -7.87
N LYS A 723 7.50 -5.22 -8.35
CA LYS A 723 6.56 -6.27 -8.75
C LYS A 723 7.10 -6.99 -9.99
N ASP A 724 6.88 -8.30 -10.09
CA ASP A 724 7.36 -9.14 -11.19
C ASP A 724 7.19 -8.50 -12.58
N LYS A 725 8.28 -8.47 -13.35
CA LYS A 725 8.36 -7.91 -14.71
C LYS A 725 7.92 -6.44 -14.87
N THR A 726 7.77 -5.67 -13.79
CA THR A 726 7.43 -4.22 -13.83
C THR A 726 8.55 -3.32 -13.32
N ASN A 727 8.34 -2.00 -13.38
CA ASN A 727 9.14 -0.98 -12.70
C ASN A 727 8.42 -0.38 -11.47
N GLU A 728 7.30 -0.95 -11.05
CA GLU A 728 6.55 -0.50 -9.86
C GLU A 728 7.14 -1.13 -8.60
N LEU A 729 7.17 -0.37 -7.49
CA LEU A 729 7.55 -0.93 -6.19
C LEU A 729 6.57 -2.05 -5.77
N SER A 730 7.14 -3.18 -5.35
CA SER A 730 6.40 -4.25 -4.71
C SER A 730 6.12 -3.87 -3.26
N LYS A 731 4.99 -4.36 -2.72
CA LYS A 731 4.72 -4.26 -1.28
C LYS A 731 5.81 -4.95 -0.43
N MET A 732 6.57 -5.87 -1.02
CA MET A 732 7.75 -6.49 -0.40
C MET A 732 8.86 -5.49 -0.05
N HIS A 733 8.97 -4.36 -0.75
CA HIS A 733 9.95 -3.30 -0.43
C HIS A 733 9.74 -2.73 0.98
N ASP A 734 8.47 -2.58 1.40
CA ASP A 734 8.15 -2.09 2.74
C ASP A 734 8.59 -3.07 3.85
N TYR A 735 8.79 -4.35 3.50
CA TYR A 735 9.25 -5.42 4.39
C TYR A 735 10.78 -5.63 4.33
N THR A 736 11.55 -4.69 3.77
CA THR A 736 13.01 -4.70 3.82
C THR A 736 13.58 -3.45 4.48
N VAL A 737 14.80 -3.52 5.03
CA VAL A 737 15.58 -2.38 5.53
C VAL A 737 16.51 -1.90 4.42
N HIS A 738 16.78 -0.59 4.34
CA HIS A 738 17.64 -0.01 3.31
C HIS A 738 18.76 0.84 3.93
N PRO A 739 19.97 0.89 3.35
CA PRO A 739 20.47 0.06 2.25
C PRO A 739 20.66 -1.41 2.66
N ALA A 740 20.95 -2.29 1.69
CA ALA A 740 21.49 -3.61 1.96
C ALA A 740 23.03 -3.53 2.10
N LYS A 741 23.63 -4.54 2.72
CA LYS A 741 25.09 -4.69 2.73
C LYS A 741 25.52 -5.54 1.54
N LEU A 742 26.43 -5.03 0.73
CA LEU A 742 27.14 -5.77 -0.30
C LEU A 742 28.50 -6.21 0.24
N ILE A 743 28.79 -7.50 0.12
CA ILE A 743 30.08 -8.11 0.45
C ILE A 743 30.71 -8.57 -0.87
N VAL A 744 31.88 -8.03 -1.19
CA VAL A 744 32.69 -8.48 -2.33
C VAL A 744 33.85 -9.28 -1.77
N LYS A 745 34.04 -10.50 -2.27
CA LYS A 745 35.12 -11.40 -1.86
C LYS A 745 35.50 -12.35 -2.99
N ASP A 746 36.79 -12.44 -3.29
CA ASP A 746 37.35 -13.29 -4.35
C ASP A 746 36.63 -13.05 -5.70
N GLY A 747 36.25 -11.79 -5.98
CA GLY A 747 35.47 -11.38 -7.16
C GLY A 747 33.98 -11.74 -7.14
N LYS A 748 33.51 -12.51 -6.16
CA LYS A 748 32.08 -12.82 -5.94
C LYS A 748 31.38 -11.73 -5.14
N LYS A 749 30.08 -11.57 -5.37
CA LYS A 749 29.24 -10.53 -4.76
C LYS A 749 28.10 -11.19 -3.99
N TYR A 750 28.01 -10.88 -2.70
CA TYR A 750 26.95 -11.36 -1.80
C TYR A 750 26.18 -10.19 -1.24
N ILE A 751 24.85 -10.29 -1.19
CA ILE A 751 23.98 -9.29 -0.59
C ILE A 751 23.48 -9.83 0.74
N GLU A 752 23.71 -9.10 1.82
CA GLU A 752 23.04 -9.23 3.11
C GLU A 752 21.91 -8.21 3.21
N MET A 753 20.67 -8.70 3.24
CA MET A 753 19.46 -7.88 3.31
C MET A 753 18.64 -8.24 4.54
N THR A 754 18.22 -7.23 5.30
CA THR A 754 17.35 -7.42 6.47
C THR A 754 15.88 -7.41 6.06
N LEU A 755 15.18 -8.49 6.37
CA LEU A 755 13.74 -8.65 6.21
C LEU A 755 13.02 -8.27 7.51
N LYS A 756 11.94 -7.50 7.40
CA LYS A 756 11.02 -7.11 8.49
C LYS A 756 9.76 -7.98 8.44
N ASN A 757 9.11 -8.15 9.58
CA ASN A 757 8.04 -9.13 9.78
C ASN A 757 8.48 -10.56 9.38
N SER A 758 9.68 -10.95 9.84
CA SER A 758 10.34 -12.25 9.56
C SER A 758 9.37 -13.43 9.66
N ALA A 759 8.55 -13.48 10.72
CA ALA A 759 7.59 -14.54 10.98
C ALA A 759 6.53 -14.73 9.87
N TRP A 760 6.18 -13.68 9.13
CA TRP A 760 5.25 -13.77 7.99
C TRP A 760 5.95 -14.27 6.72
N ILE A 761 7.23 -13.95 6.55
CA ILE A 761 7.99 -14.31 5.35
C ILE A 761 8.60 -15.70 5.58
N THR A 762 7.88 -16.76 5.27
CA THR A 762 8.33 -18.15 5.55
C THR A 762 9.32 -18.70 4.53
N LYS A 763 9.37 -18.15 3.32
CA LYS A 763 10.43 -18.41 2.34
C LYS A 763 10.85 -17.13 1.64
N PHE A 764 12.14 -17.01 1.37
CA PHE A 764 12.70 -15.97 0.52
C PHE A 764 13.78 -16.59 -0.36
N GLN A 765 13.51 -16.65 -1.65
CA GLN A 765 14.31 -17.32 -2.66
C GLN A 765 14.83 -16.32 -3.67
N THR A 766 16.06 -16.49 -4.13
CA THR A 766 16.66 -15.68 -5.19
C THR A 766 17.12 -16.57 -6.33
N GLU A 767 16.97 -16.09 -7.57
CA GLU A 767 17.46 -16.79 -8.75
C GLU A 767 18.98 -16.64 -8.87
N ASN A 768 19.69 -17.76 -9.04
CA ASN A 768 21.08 -17.77 -9.47
C ASN A 768 21.22 -18.77 -10.62
N ASN A 769 21.77 -18.33 -11.75
CA ASN A 769 21.92 -19.12 -12.98
C ASN A 769 20.64 -19.88 -13.42
N GLY A 770 19.48 -19.23 -13.32
CA GLY A 770 18.18 -19.77 -13.72
C GLY A 770 17.50 -20.70 -12.71
N LEU A 771 18.09 -20.90 -11.51
CA LEU A 771 17.54 -21.72 -10.44
C LEU A 771 17.25 -20.89 -9.19
N PHE A 772 16.07 -21.08 -8.59
CA PHE A 772 15.70 -20.45 -7.32
C PHE A 772 16.22 -21.25 -6.13
N ALA A 773 17.02 -20.60 -5.28
CA ALA A 773 17.49 -21.16 -4.01
C ALA A 773 17.00 -20.32 -2.82
N ASP A 774 16.66 -20.97 -1.71
CA ASP A 774 16.35 -20.28 -0.45
C ASP A 774 17.59 -19.50 0.04
N ALA A 775 17.41 -18.21 0.35
CA ALA A 775 18.48 -17.35 0.82
C ALA A 775 18.94 -17.80 2.22
N LYS A 776 20.26 -17.79 2.44
CA LYS A 776 20.87 -18.24 3.70
C LYS A 776 20.55 -17.26 4.82
N ILE A 777 19.95 -17.73 5.91
CA ILE A 777 19.77 -16.89 7.11
C ILE A 777 21.14 -16.70 7.78
N VAL A 778 21.52 -15.44 8.04
CA VAL A 778 22.78 -15.05 8.70
C VAL A 778 22.54 -14.73 10.18
N SER A 779 21.44 -14.06 10.49
CA SER A 779 20.99 -13.77 11.85
C SER A 779 19.47 -13.58 11.89
N GLU A 780 18.87 -13.76 13.06
CA GLU A 780 17.43 -13.54 13.31
C GLU A 780 17.23 -12.87 14.67
N ASP A 781 16.38 -11.84 14.71
CA ASP A 781 15.88 -11.22 15.93
C ASP A 781 14.35 -11.43 16.00
N LYS A 782 13.95 -12.34 16.90
CA LYS A 782 12.54 -12.69 17.10
C LYS A 782 11.74 -11.61 17.84
N ASN A 783 12.41 -10.74 18.60
CA ASN A 783 11.78 -9.66 19.36
C ASN A 783 11.47 -8.46 18.45
N ALA A 784 12.42 -8.09 17.58
CA ALA A 784 12.20 -7.10 16.53
C ALA A 784 11.38 -7.67 15.35
N ASN A 785 11.16 -8.98 15.30
CA ASN A 785 10.55 -9.71 14.19
C ASN A 785 11.28 -9.43 12.85
N THR A 786 12.62 -9.52 12.87
CA THR A 786 13.47 -9.30 11.69
C THR A 786 14.49 -10.43 11.51
N ARG A 787 15.03 -10.58 10.30
CA ARG A 787 16.18 -11.46 10.04
C ARG A 787 17.05 -10.94 8.91
N VAL A 788 18.34 -11.22 8.95
CA VAL A 788 19.27 -10.95 7.85
C VAL A 788 19.40 -12.20 6.99
N VAL A 789 19.13 -12.07 5.70
CA VAL A 789 19.34 -13.13 4.70
C VAL A 789 20.48 -12.75 3.76
N GLN A 790 21.24 -13.76 3.32
CA GLN A 790 22.39 -13.64 2.42
C GLN A 790 22.20 -14.48 1.16
N PHE A 791 22.50 -13.90 0.01
CA PHE A 791 22.44 -14.57 -1.30
C PHE A 791 23.55 -14.04 -2.24
N GLU A 792 24.00 -14.88 -3.18
CA GLU A 792 24.98 -14.53 -4.21
C GLU A 792 24.29 -13.81 -5.37
N VAL A 793 24.92 -12.78 -5.94
CA VAL A 793 24.39 -11.99 -7.07
C VAL A 793 25.43 -11.89 -8.17
N SER A 794 25.17 -12.55 -9.29
CA SER A 794 26.10 -12.60 -10.43
C SER A 794 26.32 -11.22 -11.07
N ASP A 795 25.23 -10.46 -11.27
CA ASP A 795 25.25 -9.10 -11.79
C ASP A 795 24.37 -8.16 -10.94
N LEU A 796 24.95 -7.05 -10.49
CA LEU A 796 24.27 -6.00 -9.73
C LEU A 796 23.55 -4.99 -10.64
N PHE A 797 23.89 -4.92 -11.92
CA PHE A 797 23.27 -4.02 -12.89
C PHE A 797 21.96 -4.59 -13.46
N ALA A 798 21.83 -5.92 -13.49
CA ALA A 798 20.59 -6.62 -13.80
C ALA A 798 19.58 -6.57 -12.63
N LYS A 799 18.30 -6.78 -12.95
CA LYS A 799 17.30 -7.11 -11.93
C LYS A 799 17.43 -8.57 -11.54
N LEU A 800 17.54 -8.84 -10.24
CA LEU A 800 17.56 -10.19 -9.68
C LEU A 800 16.12 -10.67 -9.46
N ASN A 801 15.72 -11.78 -10.08
CA ASN A 801 14.43 -12.39 -9.80
C ASN A 801 14.45 -13.06 -8.41
N ALA A 802 13.36 -12.92 -7.66
CA ALA A 802 13.20 -13.52 -6.34
C ALA A 802 11.76 -13.99 -6.13
N LYS A 803 11.58 -15.00 -5.27
CA LYS A 803 10.27 -15.49 -4.84
C LYS A 803 10.15 -15.37 -3.35
N VAL A 804 9.06 -14.78 -2.89
CA VAL A 804 8.76 -14.65 -1.46
C VAL A 804 7.48 -15.42 -1.14
N LYS A 805 7.52 -16.30 -0.14
CA LYS A 805 6.32 -16.88 0.45
C LYS A 805 5.96 -16.06 1.68
N VAL A 806 4.72 -15.58 1.71
CA VAL A 806 4.14 -14.90 2.86
C VAL A 806 3.01 -15.77 3.40
N ASP A 807 3.19 -16.25 4.62
CA ASP A 807 2.20 -16.99 5.40
C ASP A 807 1.78 -16.15 6.61
N ILE A 808 0.49 -15.82 6.73
CA ILE A 808 -0.09 -15.18 7.92
C ILE A 808 -1.27 -16.04 8.37
N ASN A 809 -0.98 -16.95 9.30
CA ASN A 809 -1.91 -18.00 9.75
C ASN A 809 -3.22 -17.42 10.30
N GLU A 810 -3.13 -16.29 11.00
CA GLU A 810 -4.26 -15.59 11.64
C GLU A 810 -5.27 -15.05 10.62
N MET A 811 -4.85 -14.86 9.37
CA MET A 811 -5.69 -14.43 8.25
C MET A 811 -5.83 -15.52 7.16
N ASN A 812 -5.29 -16.73 7.39
CA ASN A 812 -5.19 -17.81 6.40
C ASN A 812 -4.61 -17.35 5.05
N TYR A 813 -3.66 -16.42 5.09
CA TYR A 813 -3.05 -15.81 3.90
C TYR A 813 -1.77 -16.56 3.57
N HIS A 814 -1.76 -17.32 2.47
CA HIS A 814 -0.68 -18.26 2.11
C HIS A 814 -0.28 -18.11 0.65
N HIS A 815 0.49 -17.07 0.34
CA HIS A 815 0.79 -16.69 -1.04
C HIS A 815 2.28 -16.67 -1.36
N PHE A 816 2.61 -17.16 -2.55
CA PHE A 816 3.89 -16.89 -3.19
C PHE A 816 3.77 -15.67 -4.09
N TYR A 817 4.79 -14.82 -4.06
CA TYR A 817 4.94 -13.67 -4.94
C TYR A 817 6.29 -13.74 -5.65
N ASP A 818 6.25 -13.66 -6.97
CA ASP A 818 7.42 -13.33 -7.77
C ASP A 818 7.68 -11.81 -7.66
N VAL A 819 8.93 -11.43 -7.41
CA VAL A 819 9.38 -10.03 -7.28
C VAL A 819 10.75 -9.87 -7.95
N GLN A 820 11.14 -8.63 -8.25
CA GLN A 820 12.44 -8.32 -8.83
C GLN A 820 13.20 -7.33 -7.95
N ILE A 821 14.42 -7.66 -7.55
CA ILE A 821 15.30 -6.76 -6.79
C ILE A 821 16.17 -5.99 -7.79
N GLN A 822 16.11 -4.67 -7.76
CA GLN A 822 16.98 -3.79 -8.54
C GLN A 822 17.94 -3.06 -7.61
N PHE A 823 19.23 -3.29 -7.74
CA PHE A 823 20.25 -2.56 -7.00
C PHE A 823 20.55 -1.21 -7.66
N ASP A 824 20.80 -0.18 -6.86
CA ASP A 824 21.27 1.12 -7.35
C ASP A 824 22.80 1.15 -7.31
N THR A 825 23.41 0.59 -8.34
CA THR A 825 24.86 0.54 -8.50
C THR A 825 25.50 1.93 -8.51
N ASN A 826 24.79 2.99 -8.90
CA ASN A 826 25.36 4.35 -8.95
C ASN A 826 25.56 4.97 -7.56
N ASN A 827 24.93 4.38 -6.53
CA ASN A 827 24.97 4.84 -5.16
C ASN A 827 25.54 3.78 -4.21
N ILE A 828 26.53 2.99 -4.64
CA ILE A 828 27.31 2.14 -3.73
C ILE A 828 28.20 3.04 -2.85
N GLY A 829 28.19 2.82 -1.55
CA GLY A 829 28.98 3.55 -0.55
C GLY A 829 29.83 2.63 0.32
N ALA A 830 30.75 3.20 1.08
CA ALA A 830 31.45 2.43 2.11
C ALA A 830 30.47 2.03 3.24
N LEU A 831 30.69 0.88 3.88
CA LEU A 831 29.80 0.36 4.92
C LEU A 831 29.48 1.40 6.02
N GLY A 832 28.19 1.61 6.29
CA GLY A 832 27.69 2.58 7.27
C GLY A 832 27.80 4.06 6.85
N THR A 833 28.14 4.36 5.60
CA THR A 833 28.16 5.74 5.08
C THR A 833 26.86 6.14 4.40
N ILE A 834 26.07 5.17 3.93
CA ILE A 834 24.70 5.36 3.48
C ILE A 834 23.79 5.01 4.65
N LYS A 835 23.41 6.03 5.41
CA LYS A 835 22.38 5.88 6.44
C LYS A 835 21.03 5.66 5.75
N GLU A 836 20.19 4.80 6.32
CA GLU A 836 18.76 4.79 6.01
C GLU A 836 18.25 6.22 6.18
N ASP A 837 17.64 6.82 5.15
CA ASP A 837 17.21 8.22 5.18
C ASP A 837 16.11 8.36 6.25
N PRO A 838 16.43 8.88 7.45
CA PRO A 838 15.64 8.60 8.62
C PRO A 838 14.52 9.61 8.68
N LYS A 839 13.45 9.36 7.90
CA LYS A 839 12.23 10.16 7.72
C LYS A 839 12.47 11.68 7.76
N LYS A 840 12.26 12.36 6.63
CA LYS A 840 11.96 13.79 6.67
C LYS A 840 10.59 14.04 7.34
N ASP A 841 10.57 13.97 8.66
CA ASP A 841 9.65 14.65 9.56
C ASP A 841 10.24 16.05 9.84
N PRO A 842 9.70 17.14 9.26
CA PRO A 842 10.08 18.48 9.65
C PRO A 842 9.14 19.00 10.75
N LYS A 843 9.55 18.93 12.03
CA LYS A 843 9.22 19.95 13.06
C LYS A 843 9.88 19.72 14.42
N ASN A 844 10.83 20.61 14.73
CA ASN A 844 11.00 21.41 15.95
C ASN A 844 12.29 22.25 15.71
N ASP A 845 12.44 23.52 16.05
CA ASP A 845 11.60 24.57 16.66
C ASP A 845 12.35 25.93 16.36
N PRO A 846 12.20 27.10 17.03
CA PRO A 846 11.10 27.70 17.78
C PRO A 846 10.80 29.18 17.39
N LYS A 847 9.88 29.80 18.16
CA LYS A 847 9.58 31.26 18.33
C LYS A 847 8.31 31.78 17.65
N ASN A 848 7.27 31.91 18.48
CA ASN A 848 6.25 32.93 18.34
C ASN A 848 6.55 34.06 19.36
N PRO A 849 6.62 35.35 18.98
CA PRO A 849 6.55 36.46 19.93
C PRO A 849 5.09 36.85 20.19
N VAL A 850 4.72 36.89 21.46
CA VAL A 850 3.42 37.36 21.96
C VAL A 850 3.21 38.86 21.65
N THR A 851 1.99 39.23 21.24
CA THR A 851 1.46 40.59 21.47
C THR A 851 0.12 40.52 22.21
N THR A 852 0.19 40.69 23.53
CA THR A 852 -0.93 41.05 24.40
C THR A 852 -1.34 42.53 24.19
N PRO A 853 -2.55 42.93 24.60
CA PRO A 853 -3.23 44.11 24.02
C PRO A 853 -2.76 45.43 24.64
N LYS A 854 -2.99 46.54 23.91
CA LYS A 854 -3.01 47.87 24.51
C LYS A 854 -4.44 48.39 24.69
N VAL A 855 -4.78 48.65 25.94
CA VAL A 855 -6.03 49.24 26.42
C VAL A 855 -5.92 50.77 26.43
N ASP A 856 -7.04 51.46 26.23
CA ASP A 856 -7.36 52.75 26.84
C ASP A 856 -8.91 52.83 26.93
N ASN A 857 -9.51 52.81 28.13
CA ASN A 857 -9.94 53.96 28.95
C ASN A 857 -11.23 54.66 28.44
N VAL A 858 -12.27 55.02 29.23
CA VAL A 858 -12.49 54.90 30.70
C VAL A 858 -13.98 55.22 31.08
N LYS A 859 -14.49 54.66 32.21
CA LYS A 859 -15.66 55.10 33.06
C LYS A 859 -17.09 55.23 32.45
N THR A 860 -18.24 55.06 33.13
CA THR A 860 -18.76 54.33 34.32
C THR A 860 -20.18 54.86 34.60
N VAL A 861 -21.19 53.98 34.62
CA VAL A 861 -22.43 53.96 35.47
C VAL A 861 -22.93 52.48 35.42
N GLY A 862 -23.45 51.80 36.45
CA GLY A 862 -23.66 52.14 37.86
C GLY A 862 -24.10 50.88 38.67
N THR A 863 -24.55 51.07 39.92
CA THR A 863 -24.94 50.07 40.95
C THR A 863 -26.04 50.69 41.87
N PRO A 864 -26.56 50.12 43.00
CA PRO A 864 -26.23 48.90 43.80
C PRO A 864 -27.50 48.04 44.16
N ASP A 865 -27.67 47.20 45.20
CA ASP A 865 -26.87 46.78 46.38
C ASP A 865 -27.34 45.39 46.97
N PHE A 866 -26.72 44.93 48.07
CA PHE A 866 -27.10 43.78 48.92
C PHE A 866 -27.91 44.18 50.18
N ASN A 867 -28.78 43.30 50.72
CA ASN A 867 -28.78 42.93 52.16
C ASN A 867 -29.58 41.66 52.55
N ARG A 868 -29.36 41.17 53.77
CA ARG A 868 -29.85 39.92 54.44
C ARG A 868 -31.09 40.15 55.34
N ASN A 869 -31.91 39.11 55.62
CA ASN A 869 -32.07 38.48 56.98
C ASN A 869 -33.27 37.51 57.19
N ALA A 870 -33.01 36.50 58.03
CA ALA A 870 -33.80 35.82 59.10
C ALA A 870 -35.35 35.61 59.09
N ASP A 871 -35.73 34.33 59.36
CA ASP A 871 -36.88 33.72 60.10
C ASP A 871 -38.17 34.49 60.49
N GLY A 872 -39.35 33.85 60.32
CA GLY A 872 -40.65 34.38 60.82
C GLY A 872 -41.99 33.61 60.63
N LYS A 873 -42.09 32.31 60.98
CA LYS A 873 -43.31 31.48 61.32
C LYS A 873 -44.79 31.91 60.94
N LYS A 874 -45.49 30.93 60.30
CA LYS A 874 -46.93 30.47 60.49
C LYS A 874 -48.09 31.43 60.10
N LYS A 875 -49.33 30.98 59.73
CA LYS A 875 -50.05 29.69 59.90
C LYS A 875 -51.26 29.52 58.90
N SER A 876 -51.73 28.26 58.73
CA SER A 876 -53.13 27.78 58.42
C SER A 876 -53.83 28.14 57.08
N GLU A 877 -54.67 27.29 56.45
CA GLU A 877 -55.05 25.86 56.65
C GLU A 877 -55.80 25.28 55.42
N ALA A 878 -55.80 23.94 55.28
CA ALA A 878 -56.71 23.08 54.45
C ALA A 878 -56.66 23.26 52.88
N THR A 879 -56.90 22.25 52.02
CA THR A 879 -57.39 20.86 52.20
C THR A 879 -56.89 19.95 51.03
N ASN A 880 -56.77 18.64 51.27
CA ASN A 880 -56.74 17.52 50.29
C ASN A 880 -55.92 17.62 48.99
N ASN A 881 -54.87 16.79 48.89
CA ASN A 881 -54.91 15.64 47.96
C ASN A 881 -53.83 14.60 48.33
N ASP A 882 -54.21 13.33 48.26
CA ASP A 882 -53.48 12.23 48.89
C ASP A 882 -52.40 11.57 48.02
N ALA A 883 -51.55 10.80 48.69
CA ALA A 883 -50.29 10.25 48.24
C ALA A 883 -50.27 9.42 46.92
N LYS A 884 -49.13 9.51 46.23
CA LYS A 884 -48.48 8.34 45.61
C LYS A 884 -46.94 8.39 45.72
N LYS A 885 -46.41 7.73 46.76
CA LYS A 885 -45.11 7.01 46.72
C LYS A 885 -45.42 5.58 46.17
N GLU A 886 -44.51 4.79 45.62
CA GLU A 886 -43.40 4.10 46.31
C GLU A 886 -42.39 3.44 45.34
N LYS A 887 -41.38 2.75 45.90
CA LYS A 887 -40.25 2.10 45.24
C LYS A 887 -40.55 0.66 44.77
N ASN A 888 -39.75 0.20 43.79
CA ASN A 888 -39.33 -1.18 43.46
C ASN A 888 -40.02 -2.39 44.14
N SER A 889 -40.43 -3.36 43.31
CA SER A 889 -40.14 -4.80 43.50
C SER A 889 -40.32 -5.63 42.21
N LYS A 890 -39.80 -6.86 42.23
CA LYS A 890 -39.76 -7.84 41.12
C LYS A 890 -41.14 -8.32 40.62
N THR A 891 -41.23 -8.58 39.32
CA THR A 891 -41.94 -9.70 38.65
C THR A 891 -41.26 -9.91 37.28
N ALA A 892 -41.08 -11.08 36.65
CA ALA A 892 -41.68 -12.41 36.79
C ALA A 892 -43.21 -12.43 36.61
N ASP A 893 -43.69 -12.31 35.37
CA ASP A 893 -44.54 -13.39 34.82
C ASP A 893 -44.86 -13.33 33.31
N THR A 894 -44.75 -14.51 32.68
CA THR A 894 -45.70 -15.13 31.74
C THR A 894 -46.34 -14.29 30.62
N ALA A 895 -45.75 -14.36 29.42
CA ALA A 895 -46.46 -14.07 28.17
C ALA A 895 -47.58 -15.11 27.91
N GLN A 896 -48.72 -14.67 27.35
CA GLN A 896 -49.96 -15.46 27.23
C GLN A 896 -49.90 -16.60 26.19
N LEU A 897 -49.17 -17.68 26.50
CA LEU A 897 -49.15 -18.92 25.70
C LEU A 897 -50.54 -19.54 25.49
N GLY A 898 -51.47 -19.35 26.43
CA GLY A 898 -52.84 -19.87 26.34
C GLY A 898 -53.65 -19.29 25.17
N LEU A 899 -53.49 -18.00 24.84
CA LEU A 899 -54.24 -17.37 23.76
C LEU A 899 -53.79 -17.88 22.38
N TYR A 900 -52.47 -18.08 22.22
CA TYR A 900 -51.91 -18.66 21.00
C TYR A 900 -52.23 -20.15 20.84
N MET A 901 -52.25 -20.94 21.91
CA MET A 901 -52.69 -22.35 21.85
C MET A 901 -54.15 -22.50 21.43
N VAL A 902 -55.06 -21.62 21.90
CA VAL A 902 -56.47 -21.65 21.47
C VAL A 902 -56.62 -21.29 19.99
N LEU A 903 -55.85 -20.32 19.48
CA LEU A 903 -55.85 -19.97 18.05
C LEU A 903 -55.28 -21.10 17.17
N LEU A 904 -54.25 -21.81 17.66
CA LEU A 904 -53.58 -22.89 16.92
C LEU A 904 -54.38 -24.20 16.92
N LEU A 905 -55.15 -24.49 17.98
CA LEU A 905 -56.10 -25.60 17.98
C LEU A 905 -57.37 -25.30 17.16
N GLY A 906 -57.83 -24.03 17.14
CA GLY A 906 -58.96 -23.60 16.33
C GLY A 906 -58.72 -23.72 14.82
N SER A 907 -57.50 -23.38 14.35
CA SER A 907 -57.11 -23.54 12.95
C SER A 907 -56.95 -25.02 12.54
N LEU A 908 -56.45 -25.86 13.45
CA LEU A 908 -56.31 -27.30 13.22
C LEU A 908 -57.68 -28.00 13.07
N ALA A 909 -58.70 -27.58 13.83
CA ALA A 909 -60.06 -28.09 13.71
C ALA A 909 -60.71 -27.80 12.33
N LEU A 910 -60.41 -26.64 11.74
CA LEU A 910 -60.86 -26.28 10.38
C LEU A 910 -60.14 -27.10 9.30
N LEU A 911 -58.85 -27.39 9.48
CA LEU A 911 -58.06 -28.25 8.59
C LEU A 911 -58.56 -29.71 8.62
N VAL A 912 -58.76 -30.29 9.80
CA VAL A 912 -59.29 -31.67 9.93
C VAL A 912 -60.71 -31.79 9.34
N ARG A 913 -61.53 -30.73 9.45
CA ARG A 913 -62.87 -30.69 8.83
C ARG A 913 -62.82 -30.60 7.30
N LYS A 914 -61.84 -29.90 6.70
CA LYS A 914 -61.63 -29.92 5.25
C LYS A 914 -61.08 -31.26 4.76
N TYR A 915 -60.12 -31.84 5.48
CA TYR A 915 -59.50 -33.12 5.09
C TYR A 915 -60.50 -34.30 5.11
N ARG A 916 -61.42 -34.35 6.08
CA ARG A 916 -62.50 -35.37 6.11
C ARG A 916 -63.65 -35.13 5.12
N ALA A 917 -63.69 -34.00 4.42
CA ALA A 917 -64.78 -33.64 3.51
C ALA A 917 -64.48 -33.92 2.02
N GLY A 918 -63.34 -34.55 1.69
CA GLY A 918 -63.04 -34.99 0.32
C GLY A 918 -62.95 -33.86 -0.72
N ARG A 919 -62.51 -32.66 -0.29
CA ARG A 919 -62.24 -31.52 -1.18
C ARG A 919 -60.92 -30.84 -0.84
N LEU A 920 -59.86 -31.48 -1.31
CA LEU A 920 -58.58 -30.89 -1.72
C LEU A 920 -58.12 -31.66 -2.96
#